data_AF-A0AAU6CDV8-F1
#
_entry.id   AF-A0AAU6CDV8-F1
#
_cell.length_a   1.000
_cell.length_b   1.000
_cell.length_c   1.000
_cell.angle_alpha   90.00
_cell.angle_beta   90.00
_cell.angle_gamma   90.00
#
_symmetry.space_group_name_H-M   'P 1'
#
loop_
_entity.id
_entity.type
_entity.pdbx_description
1 polymer ?
#
loop_
_entity_poly.entity_id
_entity_poly.type
_entity_poly.pdbx_seq_one_letter_code
_entity_poly.pdbx_strand_id
1 'polypeptide(L)'
;MSVNAFAHARALVVGVEKYAAGPDWTLTGPAADARRFTDWLLAMGTPPGHVSLFANSATASATDDWRRRTGVEVAEPTSDAVHAVLLDVVREHACDVFFLFWGGHGITDPEGHLRLFTSDAREEVLRNVDMDDLMLALRSSSFARVKRQILLVDACRRYVSHRELRRGLPTVSVPKGDLVQTDQFALCATREGELAANLTAAGTGRLSSVLLRELPVTPGTLPDMELVAQRVGAEFDRLRASGSTTQVPVFYSSRGYDGSLRSNQLAPWATPAAAAPAADERQYVQRLARTLESRLVGEVRVSGMGPSFDSLERSSVVTRAQVRSTAISAEHTLVPDVIGYTRRTRIRRMIVTGAPGIGKSVLLDLLALAQCRAYQVDRSTVPVLAVIGGRGGPESAFAGIEQILRDRAGFLDGSALDDVLHRCVFYLDDFDELTPEHQRMVLDFMRAHPNASITLSTRSTRGLDWSVPNCVEVELLPLDPPEVLRQLECELGTEDAEELFWQLAGHDYEVVRDSWSLAGGDREQLWSLSARVPRRVPGEVAALRLRLLRDPPAALQLARIPFLLRAMVTIRRTGEYLDLSRPDVLDHLVTSLWSRPHAEAGYHDLTLDRLFAGLGPLAEHLIRVRQDRQDLASATALLTGAGEPSAARLIEAAVMAGLVDQDSSGITFRHRVIRDYFAAAALAARIPDGIAVADYIDPAAWWTESPWRAALGFVPQFHGTPGPVVGWLGEAQPELAAMCVQRGESSDDTARRTLRGVIRARLAGTPVRPPAELAALGRALAMVGDDRPGVGVGHTTAAAVPVIEWVLVPQQRVPVSGSAAVAVPAFFMSRYPVTNAQYEVFLRDGGYRSDGHWTRDGIACRNRLGWCAPEQYGPPFDLPNHPIVGVSYHEARAFGDWLGSLRRERVAIPTVTQWMAAARSADGFDGYPWGDDFSTTRSNSRQTDIRTTTAVGLFASGASHFGLLDCGGNVWELCAPDPGPRGAAWRGGFRGKSPADRYLPIKGGSFAHYWCSVKTRTDVTVRETDREWDVGFRLMKQL
;
A
#
# COMPACT_ATOMS: atom_id res chain seq x y z
N MET A 1 3.43 23.79 -49.20
CA MET A 1 4.46 22.75 -49.43
C MET A 1 4.30 21.71 -48.33
N SER A 2 3.91 20.48 -48.68
CA SER A 2 3.76 19.39 -47.71
C SER A 2 5.15 19.00 -47.19
N VAL A 3 5.43 19.25 -45.91
CA VAL A 3 6.67 18.79 -45.27
C VAL A 3 6.61 17.26 -45.25
N ASN A 4 7.60 16.59 -45.87
CA ASN A 4 7.71 15.14 -45.82
C ASN A 4 7.99 14.72 -44.36
N ALA A 5 6.99 14.16 -43.69
CA ALA A 5 7.10 13.79 -42.28
C ALA A 5 8.11 12.64 -42.01
N PHE A 6 8.50 11.90 -43.06
CA PHE A 6 9.49 10.82 -42.97
C PHE A 6 10.93 11.30 -43.19
N ALA A 7 11.15 12.50 -43.74
CA ALA A 7 12.50 13.05 -43.94
C ALA A 7 13.27 13.23 -42.62
N HIS A 8 12.55 13.48 -41.53
CA HIS A 8 13.08 13.58 -40.15
C HIS A 8 12.69 12.38 -39.28
N ALA A 9 12.20 11.28 -39.86
CA ALA A 9 11.91 10.05 -39.11
C ALA A 9 13.20 9.29 -38.79
N ARG A 10 13.21 8.62 -37.64
CA ARG A 10 14.25 7.65 -37.24
C ARG A 10 13.61 6.33 -36.88
N ALA A 11 14.28 5.22 -37.16
CA ALA A 11 13.74 3.90 -36.90
C ALA A 11 14.77 2.96 -36.25
N LEU A 12 14.33 2.24 -35.22
CA LEU A 12 14.98 1.05 -34.69
C LEU A 12 14.18 -0.17 -35.16
N VAL A 13 14.79 -1.01 -36.00
CA VAL A 13 14.12 -2.17 -36.59
C VAL A 13 14.87 -3.42 -36.16
N VAL A 14 14.22 -4.33 -35.46
CA VAL A 14 14.82 -5.53 -34.88
C VAL A 14 14.09 -6.79 -35.36
N GLY A 15 14.84 -7.74 -35.91
CA GLY A 15 14.32 -9.05 -36.33
C GLY A 15 15.26 -10.17 -35.89
N VAL A 16 14.88 -10.93 -34.88
CA VAL A 16 15.72 -11.98 -34.30
C VAL A 16 15.21 -13.36 -34.70
N GLU A 17 16.06 -14.11 -35.40
CA GLU A 17 15.78 -15.51 -35.81
C GLU A 17 16.66 -16.50 -35.07
N LYS A 18 17.90 -16.15 -34.76
CA LYS A 18 18.85 -17.01 -34.05
C LYS A 18 19.14 -16.47 -32.66
N TYR A 19 19.16 -17.38 -31.68
CA TYR A 19 19.43 -17.07 -30.28
C TYR A 19 20.60 -17.93 -29.77
N ALA A 20 21.42 -17.36 -28.89
CA ALA A 20 22.50 -18.09 -28.22
C ALA A 20 21.98 -19.23 -27.31
N ALA A 21 20.69 -19.24 -26.98
CA ALA A 21 20.00 -20.29 -26.25
C ALA A 21 19.91 -21.63 -27.00
N GLY A 22 20.12 -21.64 -28.32
CA GLY A 22 20.22 -22.87 -29.10
C GLY A 22 19.16 -23.01 -30.20
N PRO A 23 19.17 -24.14 -30.93
CA PRO A 23 18.35 -24.36 -32.12
C PRO A 23 16.84 -24.34 -31.84
N ASP A 24 16.40 -24.74 -30.65
CA ASP A 24 14.98 -24.80 -30.27
C ASP A 24 14.32 -23.42 -30.15
N TRP A 25 15.12 -22.36 -30.07
CA TRP A 25 14.69 -20.95 -30.06
C TRP A 25 14.69 -20.34 -31.46
N THR A 26 15.04 -21.10 -32.49
CA THR A 26 15.18 -20.57 -33.84
C THR A 26 13.82 -20.25 -34.45
N LEU A 27 13.65 -19.01 -34.91
CA LEU A 27 12.48 -18.56 -35.66
C LEU A 27 12.83 -18.42 -37.14
N THR A 28 11.83 -18.53 -38.01
CA THR A 28 11.94 -18.18 -39.44
C THR A 28 10.98 -17.04 -39.74
N GLY A 29 11.46 -15.93 -40.30
CA GLY A 29 10.62 -14.80 -40.73
C GLY A 29 10.93 -13.44 -40.11
N PRO A 30 11.19 -13.32 -38.79
CA PRO A 30 11.45 -12.02 -38.16
C PRO A 30 12.50 -11.14 -38.85
N ALA A 31 13.59 -11.71 -39.37
CA ALA A 31 14.60 -10.95 -40.09
C ALA A 31 14.12 -10.48 -41.48
N ALA A 32 13.25 -11.26 -42.13
CA ALA A 32 12.60 -10.85 -43.37
C ALA A 32 11.54 -9.77 -43.13
N ASP A 33 10.78 -9.87 -42.04
CA ASP A 33 9.77 -8.88 -41.64
C ASP A 33 10.40 -7.52 -41.34
N ALA A 34 11.51 -7.53 -40.60
CA ALA A 34 12.33 -6.34 -40.35
C ALA A 34 12.78 -5.67 -41.66
N ARG A 35 13.30 -6.44 -42.63
CA ARG A 35 13.68 -5.90 -43.95
C ARG A 35 12.51 -5.31 -44.73
N ARG A 36 11.35 -5.97 -44.73
CA ARG A 36 10.14 -5.46 -45.40
C ARG A 36 9.62 -4.17 -44.77
N PHE A 37 9.69 -4.06 -43.44
CA PHE A 37 9.36 -2.83 -42.74
C PHE A 37 10.36 -1.71 -43.06
N THR A 38 11.65 -2.03 -43.17
CA THR A 38 12.66 -1.07 -43.64
C THR A 38 12.41 -0.63 -45.09
N ASP A 39 12.10 -1.56 -46.01
CA ASP A 39 11.74 -1.21 -47.39
C ASP A 39 10.53 -0.25 -47.43
N TRP A 40 9.53 -0.47 -46.57
CA TRP A 40 8.41 0.45 -46.41
C TRP A 40 8.86 1.84 -45.91
N LEU A 41 9.68 1.92 -44.86
CA LEU A 41 10.20 3.21 -44.36
C LEU A 41 10.96 4.00 -45.43
N LEU A 42 11.79 3.33 -46.23
CA LEU A 42 12.53 3.95 -47.32
C LEU A 42 11.60 4.44 -48.43
N ALA A 43 10.60 3.64 -48.80
CA ALA A 43 9.58 4.02 -49.79
C ALA A 43 8.75 5.23 -49.35
N MET A 44 8.53 5.39 -48.03
CA MET A 44 7.84 6.55 -47.46
C MET A 44 8.71 7.82 -47.41
N GLY A 45 10.03 7.68 -47.63
CA GLY A 45 10.99 8.78 -47.71
C GLY A 45 11.94 8.92 -46.51
N THR A 46 12.07 7.89 -45.67
CA THR A 46 13.05 7.88 -44.57
C THR A 46 14.47 7.74 -45.15
N PRO A 47 15.44 8.59 -44.78
CA PRO A 47 16.82 8.44 -45.23
C PRO A 47 17.43 7.11 -44.76
N PRO A 48 18.21 6.39 -45.58
CA PRO A 48 18.86 5.13 -45.17
C PRO A 48 19.68 5.24 -43.88
N GLY A 49 20.42 6.34 -43.71
CA GLY A 49 21.21 6.60 -42.49
C GLY A 49 20.40 6.87 -41.22
N HIS A 50 19.06 6.98 -41.31
CA HIS A 50 18.17 7.13 -40.16
C HIS A 50 17.52 5.82 -39.70
N VAL A 51 17.80 4.70 -40.40
CA VAL A 51 17.29 3.37 -40.04
C VAL A 51 18.41 2.54 -39.43
N SER A 52 18.26 2.20 -38.15
CA SER A 52 19.13 1.24 -37.45
C SER A 52 18.48 -0.14 -37.51
N LEU A 53 18.96 -0.98 -38.44
CA LEU A 53 18.44 -2.34 -38.65
C LEU A 53 19.33 -3.37 -37.95
N PHE A 54 18.75 -4.11 -37.00
CA PHE A 54 19.36 -5.23 -36.31
C PHE A 54 18.65 -6.52 -36.71
N ALA A 55 19.34 -7.40 -37.43
CA ALA A 55 18.74 -8.66 -37.83
C ALA A 55 19.80 -9.76 -38.01
N ASN A 56 19.46 -10.96 -37.55
CA ASN A 56 20.23 -12.16 -37.84
C ASN A 56 19.36 -13.15 -38.61
N SER A 57 19.92 -13.79 -39.64
CA SER A 57 19.15 -14.64 -40.57
C SER A 57 19.53 -16.11 -40.41
N ALA A 58 18.55 -16.99 -40.50
CA ALA A 58 18.79 -18.42 -40.68
C ALA A 58 19.44 -18.74 -42.05
N THR A 59 19.15 -17.95 -43.08
CA THR A 59 19.60 -18.15 -44.47
C THR A 59 20.48 -16.99 -44.96
N ALA A 60 21.74 -17.26 -45.31
CA ALA A 60 22.78 -16.24 -45.51
C ALA A 60 22.78 -15.52 -46.87
N SER A 61 22.09 -16.04 -47.90
CA SER A 61 22.35 -15.63 -49.30
C SER A 61 21.66 -14.36 -49.80
N ALA A 62 20.70 -13.77 -49.05
CA ALA A 62 19.85 -12.66 -49.55
C ALA A 62 20.20 -11.27 -48.99
N THR A 63 21.16 -11.18 -48.06
CA THR A 63 21.41 -9.96 -47.27
C THR A 63 22.28 -8.94 -48.00
N ASP A 64 23.27 -9.39 -48.78
CA ASP A 64 24.26 -8.49 -49.40
C ASP A 64 23.71 -7.71 -50.59
N ASP A 65 22.85 -8.32 -51.42
CA ASP A 65 22.17 -7.63 -52.51
C ASP A 65 21.17 -6.59 -51.99
N TRP A 66 20.47 -6.92 -50.90
CA TRP A 66 19.54 -5.99 -50.26
C TRP A 66 20.27 -4.77 -49.68
N ARG A 67 21.39 -4.99 -48.96
CA ARG A 67 22.22 -3.90 -48.40
C ARG A 67 22.77 -2.97 -49.50
N ARG A 68 23.27 -3.53 -50.60
CA ARG A 68 23.76 -2.74 -51.74
C ARG A 68 22.66 -1.87 -52.38
N ARG A 69 21.42 -2.39 -52.43
CA ARG A 69 20.26 -1.69 -53.01
C ARG A 69 19.72 -0.59 -52.11
N THR A 70 19.68 -0.78 -50.80
CA THR A 70 19.05 0.14 -49.84
C THR A 70 20.02 1.10 -49.17
N GLY A 71 21.31 0.74 -49.09
CA GLY A 71 22.33 1.50 -48.36
C GLY A 71 22.17 1.46 -46.84
N VAL A 72 21.33 0.56 -46.30
CA VAL A 72 21.11 0.38 -44.86
C VAL A 72 22.02 -0.73 -44.34
N GLU A 73 22.85 -0.41 -43.35
CA GLU A 73 23.68 -1.39 -42.65
C GLU A 73 22.84 -2.29 -41.74
N VAL A 74 23.22 -3.57 -41.66
CA VAL A 74 22.55 -4.54 -40.79
C VAL A 74 23.52 -5.09 -39.75
N ALA A 75 23.18 -4.89 -38.49
CA ALA A 75 23.96 -5.35 -37.34
C ALA A 75 23.31 -6.54 -36.62
N GLU A 76 24.09 -7.21 -35.77
CA GLU A 76 23.60 -8.34 -34.96
C GLU A 76 22.73 -7.82 -33.80
N PRO A 77 21.52 -8.38 -33.57
CA PRO A 77 20.57 -7.90 -32.55
C PRO A 77 20.93 -8.33 -31.12
N THR A 78 22.15 -8.02 -30.68
CA THR A 78 22.58 -8.24 -29.29
C THR A 78 22.03 -7.16 -28.36
N SER A 79 21.85 -7.50 -27.08
CA SER A 79 21.40 -6.57 -26.04
C SER A 79 22.23 -5.29 -26.03
N ASP A 80 23.56 -5.41 -25.99
CA ASP A 80 24.45 -4.26 -25.89
C ASP A 80 24.35 -3.34 -27.13
N ALA A 81 24.20 -3.91 -28.32
CA ALA A 81 24.09 -3.14 -29.56
C ALA A 81 22.74 -2.43 -29.71
N VAL A 82 21.63 -3.09 -29.33
CA VAL A 82 20.29 -2.49 -29.33
C VAL A 82 20.20 -1.37 -28.29
N HIS A 83 20.74 -1.61 -27.08
CA HIS A 83 20.79 -0.59 -26.03
C HIS A 83 21.67 0.61 -26.40
N ALA A 84 22.82 0.40 -27.05
CA ALA A 84 23.67 1.50 -27.51
C ALA A 84 22.94 2.43 -28.48
N VAL A 85 22.19 1.90 -29.45
CA VAL A 85 21.39 2.74 -30.37
C VAL A 85 20.28 3.50 -29.65
N LEU A 86 19.61 2.87 -28.68
CA LEU A 86 18.59 3.54 -27.86
C LEU A 86 19.18 4.70 -27.03
N LEU A 87 20.42 4.57 -26.56
CA LEU A 87 21.10 5.58 -25.74
C LEU A 87 21.79 6.68 -26.55
N ASP A 88 22.41 6.36 -27.68
CA ASP A 88 23.28 7.27 -28.44
C ASP A 88 22.55 7.91 -29.62
N VAL A 89 21.70 7.16 -30.33
CA VAL A 89 21.13 7.61 -31.62
C VAL A 89 19.78 8.31 -31.42
N VAL A 90 18.94 7.82 -30.50
CA VAL A 90 17.58 8.35 -30.28
C VAL A 90 17.57 9.50 -29.27
N ARG A 91 18.48 9.48 -28.29
CA ARG A 91 18.58 10.53 -27.26
C ARG A 91 19.20 11.83 -27.76
N GLU A 92 20.26 11.73 -28.57
CA GLU A 92 21.08 12.90 -28.93
C GLU A 92 20.53 13.68 -30.14
N HIS A 93 19.75 13.03 -31.00
CA HIS A 93 19.29 13.59 -32.27
C HIS A 93 17.78 13.86 -32.25
N ALA A 94 17.37 15.07 -32.65
CA ALA A 94 15.96 15.41 -32.78
C ALA A 94 15.32 14.68 -33.98
N CYS A 95 14.14 14.09 -33.78
CA CYS A 95 13.32 13.52 -34.85
C CYS A 95 11.83 13.85 -34.63
N ASP A 96 11.10 14.04 -35.72
CA ASP A 96 9.66 14.31 -35.65
C ASP A 96 8.86 13.03 -35.34
N VAL A 97 9.36 11.88 -35.80
CA VAL A 97 8.78 10.56 -35.55
C VAL A 97 9.87 9.53 -35.27
N PHE A 98 9.63 8.70 -34.26
CA PHE A 98 10.43 7.52 -33.96
C PHE A 98 9.61 6.24 -34.20
N PHE A 99 10.16 5.33 -35.00
CA PHE A 99 9.59 4.00 -35.22
C PHE A 99 10.40 2.94 -34.47
N LEU A 100 9.72 2.05 -33.75
CA LEU A 100 10.27 0.80 -33.26
C LEU A 100 9.50 -0.34 -33.92
N PHE A 101 10.22 -1.24 -34.59
CA PHE A 101 9.67 -2.52 -35.05
C PHE A 101 10.46 -3.65 -34.41
N TRP A 102 9.76 -4.62 -33.83
CA TRP A 102 10.37 -5.79 -33.21
C TRP A 102 9.68 -7.07 -33.62
N GLY A 103 10.43 -8.01 -34.19
CA GLY A 103 9.99 -9.39 -34.42
C GLY A 103 10.92 -10.38 -33.69
N GLY A 104 10.34 -11.32 -32.94
CA GLY A 104 11.10 -12.37 -32.26
C GLY A 104 10.36 -13.01 -31.08
N HIS A 105 11.11 -13.71 -30.21
CA HIS A 105 10.58 -14.23 -28.95
C HIS A 105 10.39 -13.13 -27.90
N GLY A 106 9.33 -13.31 -27.11
CA GLY A 106 9.04 -12.50 -25.93
C GLY A 106 8.21 -13.26 -24.92
N ILE A 107 8.18 -12.74 -23.69
CA ILE A 107 7.40 -13.27 -22.57
C ILE A 107 6.79 -12.12 -21.76
N THR A 108 5.79 -12.44 -20.94
CA THR A 108 5.38 -11.58 -19.84
C THR A 108 6.04 -12.08 -18.56
N ASP A 109 6.76 -11.20 -17.87
CA ASP A 109 7.42 -11.54 -16.60
C ASP A 109 6.43 -11.54 -15.42
N PRO A 110 6.88 -11.96 -14.21
CA PRO A 110 6.03 -11.96 -13.02
C PRO A 110 5.50 -10.58 -12.60
N GLU A 111 6.18 -9.51 -12.99
CA GLU A 111 5.79 -8.12 -12.78
C GLU A 111 4.77 -7.61 -13.82
N GLY A 112 4.47 -8.41 -14.86
CA GLY A 112 3.52 -8.08 -15.93
C GLY A 112 4.13 -7.34 -17.12
N HIS A 113 5.46 -7.16 -17.15
CA HIS A 113 6.16 -6.45 -18.22
C HIS A 113 6.44 -7.38 -19.41
N LEU A 114 6.37 -6.83 -20.62
CA LEU A 114 6.76 -7.52 -21.86
C LEU A 114 8.28 -7.47 -22.03
N ARG A 115 8.91 -8.65 -21.97
CA ARG A 115 10.35 -8.85 -22.18
C ARG A 115 10.59 -9.35 -23.60
N LEU A 116 11.40 -8.62 -24.36
CA LEU A 116 11.75 -8.95 -25.75
C LEU A 116 13.17 -9.50 -25.82
N PHE A 117 13.35 -10.76 -26.21
CA PHE A 117 14.67 -11.41 -26.16
C PHE A 117 15.57 -11.01 -27.34
N THR A 118 16.84 -10.78 -27.03
CA THR A 118 17.91 -10.42 -27.99
C THR A 118 18.71 -11.65 -28.41
N SER A 119 19.50 -11.59 -29.49
CA SER A 119 20.20 -12.76 -30.02
C SER A 119 21.25 -13.36 -29.06
N ASP A 120 21.74 -12.57 -28.12
CA ASP A 120 22.67 -13.00 -27.07
C ASP A 120 21.99 -13.62 -25.83
N ALA A 121 20.67 -13.82 -25.85
CA ALA A 121 19.94 -14.56 -24.82
C ALA A 121 20.34 -16.04 -24.83
N ARG A 122 20.63 -16.59 -23.63
CA ARG A 122 20.98 -18.00 -23.38
C ARG A 122 20.01 -18.60 -22.38
N GLU A 123 19.87 -19.93 -22.34
CA GLU A 123 18.99 -20.60 -21.37
C GLU A 123 19.29 -20.20 -19.92
N GLU A 124 20.56 -19.94 -19.59
CA GLU A 124 20.98 -19.55 -18.24
C GLU A 124 20.82 -18.05 -17.97
N VAL A 125 20.81 -17.21 -19.01
CA VAL A 125 20.80 -15.74 -18.92
C VAL A 125 19.98 -15.16 -20.08
N LEU A 126 18.71 -14.88 -19.80
CA LEU A 126 17.74 -14.39 -20.77
C LEU A 126 17.85 -12.87 -20.98
N ARG A 127 18.87 -12.46 -21.74
CA ARG A 127 19.06 -11.05 -22.12
C ARG A 127 17.89 -10.54 -22.94
N ASN A 128 17.42 -9.36 -22.60
CA ASN A 128 16.16 -8.83 -23.11
C ASN A 128 16.11 -7.31 -23.06
N VAL A 129 15.16 -6.75 -23.82
CA VAL A 129 14.68 -5.38 -23.68
C VAL A 129 13.34 -5.41 -22.94
N ASP A 130 13.24 -4.60 -21.88
CA ASP A 130 11.98 -4.35 -21.17
C ASP A 130 11.17 -3.32 -21.96
N MET A 131 10.08 -3.78 -22.58
CA MET A 131 9.25 -2.94 -23.44
C MET A 131 8.50 -1.88 -22.63
N ASP A 132 8.02 -2.23 -21.44
CA ASP A 132 7.27 -1.33 -20.58
C ASP A 132 8.20 -0.25 -19.99
N ASP A 133 9.42 -0.63 -19.60
CA ASP A 133 10.48 0.30 -19.17
C ASP A 133 10.87 1.26 -20.31
N LEU A 134 11.01 0.74 -21.53
CA LEU A 134 11.35 1.51 -22.72
C LEU A 134 10.23 2.49 -23.10
N MET A 135 8.97 2.06 -23.13
CA MET A 135 7.82 2.92 -23.41
C MET A 135 7.73 4.08 -22.42
N LEU A 136 8.04 3.82 -21.14
CA LEU A 136 8.08 4.85 -20.11
C LEU A 136 9.27 5.81 -20.30
N ALA A 137 10.46 5.27 -20.59
CA ALA A 137 11.66 6.06 -20.83
C ALA A 137 11.49 7.00 -22.02
N LEU A 138 10.92 6.51 -23.13
CA LEU A 138 10.64 7.30 -24.33
C LEU A 138 9.70 8.48 -24.07
N ARG A 139 8.84 8.41 -23.06
CA ARG A 139 7.95 9.52 -22.65
C ARG A 139 8.56 10.42 -21.57
N SER A 140 9.86 10.28 -21.29
CA SER A 140 10.52 11.09 -20.28
C SER A 140 11.30 12.26 -20.89
N SER A 141 11.71 13.20 -20.06
CA SER A 141 12.48 14.39 -20.45
C SER A 141 13.81 14.02 -21.10
N SER A 142 14.30 12.80 -20.86
CA SER A 142 15.44 12.21 -21.56
C SER A 142 15.23 12.05 -23.08
N PHE A 143 13.97 12.00 -23.54
CA PHE A 143 13.56 11.83 -24.94
C PHE A 143 12.58 12.93 -25.42
N ALA A 144 12.54 14.09 -24.73
CA ALA A 144 11.62 15.19 -25.04
C ALA A 144 11.70 15.76 -26.47
N ARG A 145 12.76 15.41 -27.22
CA ARG A 145 12.97 15.83 -28.60
C ARG A 145 12.27 14.92 -29.63
N VAL A 146 11.59 13.86 -29.19
CA VAL A 146 10.82 12.94 -30.02
C VAL A 146 9.33 13.26 -29.86
N LYS A 147 8.71 13.83 -30.90
CA LYS A 147 7.32 14.32 -30.81
C LYS A 147 6.26 13.23 -31.00
N ARG A 148 6.56 12.24 -31.83
CA ARG A 148 5.67 11.11 -32.13
C ARG A 148 6.44 9.78 -32.12
N GLN A 149 5.83 8.75 -31.55
CA GLN A 149 6.45 7.46 -31.29
C GLN A 149 5.49 6.35 -31.74
N ILE A 150 5.95 5.44 -32.60
CA ILE A 150 5.16 4.34 -33.16
C ILE A 150 5.93 3.05 -32.91
N LEU A 151 5.37 2.17 -32.08
CA LEU A 151 5.99 0.91 -31.67
C LEU A 151 5.17 -0.28 -32.19
N LEU A 152 5.80 -1.22 -32.87
CA LEU A 152 5.15 -2.35 -33.55
C LEU A 152 5.88 -3.63 -33.13
N VAL A 153 5.20 -4.50 -32.39
CA VAL A 153 5.83 -5.66 -31.73
C VAL A 153 5.12 -6.96 -32.09
N ASP A 154 5.82 -7.81 -32.83
CA ASP A 154 5.42 -9.18 -33.16
C ASP A 154 6.21 -10.19 -32.31
N ALA A 155 5.74 -10.37 -31.08
CA ALA A 155 6.32 -11.30 -30.11
C ALA A 155 5.23 -11.92 -29.21
N CYS A 156 5.56 -13.06 -28.61
CA CYS A 156 4.68 -13.73 -27.64
C CYS A 156 4.60 -12.94 -26.33
N ARG A 157 3.50 -13.12 -25.59
CA ARG A 157 3.29 -12.55 -24.25
C ARG A 157 2.87 -13.62 -23.24
N ARG A 158 3.42 -14.84 -23.38
CA ARG A 158 3.17 -15.92 -22.42
C ARG A 158 3.69 -15.53 -21.04
N TYR A 159 2.85 -15.65 -20.03
CA TYR A 159 3.26 -15.46 -18.64
C TYR A 159 4.25 -16.54 -18.21
N VAL A 160 5.35 -16.12 -17.58
CA VAL A 160 6.35 -17.03 -17.02
C VAL A 160 6.56 -16.70 -15.55
N SER A 161 6.39 -17.70 -14.69
CA SER A 161 6.47 -17.54 -13.25
C SER A 161 7.92 -17.38 -12.75
N HIS A 162 8.10 -16.80 -11.55
CA HIS A 162 9.42 -16.75 -10.88
C HIS A 162 10.07 -18.15 -10.71
N ARG A 163 9.26 -19.22 -10.63
CA ARG A 163 9.74 -20.60 -10.50
C ARG A 163 10.35 -21.14 -11.80
N GLU A 164 9.83 -20.70 -12.94
CA GLU A 164 10.34 -21.03 -14.27
C GLU A 164 11.57 -20.17 -14.62
N LEU A 165 11.60 -18.90 -14.18
CA LEU A 165 12.76 -18.00 -14.29
C LEU A 165 13.79 -18.25 -13.18
N ARG A 166 14.37 -19.45 -13.12
CA ARG A 166 15.25 -19.90 -12.00
C ARG A 166 16.44 -18.99 -11.66
N ARG A 167 16.84 -18.04 -12.52
CA ARG A 167 18.07 -17.21 -12.36
C ARG A 167 17.98 -15.74 -12.85
N GLY A 168 16.77 -15.20 -13.07
CA GLY A 168 16.54 -13.76 -13.30
C GLY A 168 16.58 -13.30 -14.77
N LEU A 169 16.05 -12.09 -15.01
CA LEU A 169 15.96 -11.41 -16.32
C LEU A 169 16.85 -10.15 -16.28
N PRO A 170 18.14 -10.25 -16.68
CA PRO A 170 19.00 -9.09 -16.69
C PRO A 170 18.60 -8.15 -17.82
N THR A 171 18.09 -6.97 -17.45
CA THR A 171 17.76 -5.90 -18.38
C THR A 171 18.63 -4.69 -18.07
N VAL A 172 19.14 -4.03 -19.10
CA VAL A 172 19.79 -2.72 -18.96
C VAL A 172 18.70 -1.66 -18.92
N SER A 173 18.54 -0.96 -17.79
CA SER A 173 17.54 0.10 -17.68
C SER A 173 17.91 1.30 -18.55
N VAL A 174 16.91 1.90 -19.20
CA VAL A 174 17.06 3.11 -19.99
C VAL A 174 16.86 4.33 -19.06
N PRO A 175 17.70 5.39 -19.15
CA PRO A 175 17.56 6.57 -18.30
C PRO A 175 16.16 7.19 -18.37
N LYS A 176 15.56 7.42 -17.21
CA LYS A 176 14.25 8.05 -17.07
C LYS A 176 14.42 9.44 -16.45
N GLY A 177 13.84 10.44 -17.09
CA GLY A 177 13.62 11.77 -16.51
C GLY A 177 12.14 12.01 -16.18
N ASP A 178 11.75 13.27 -15.99
CA ASP A 178 10.35 13.63 -15.77
C ASP A 178 9.48 13.29 -16.97
N LEU A 179 8.23 12.84 -16.76
CA LEU A 179 7.34 12.56 -17.87
C LEU A 179 7.01 13.83 -18.66
N VAL A 180 7.17 13.76 -19.98
CA VAL A 180 6.87 14.83 -20.93
C VAL A 180 5.74 14.41 -21.86
N GLN A 181 5.05 15.40 -22.41
CA GLN A 181 3.93 15.19 -23.32
C GLN A 181 4.45 14.65 -24.67
N THR A 182 3.95 13.48 -25.10
CA THR A 182 4.38 12.85 -26.36
C THR A 182 3.25 12.01 -26.97
N ASP A 183 3.14 12.02 -28.32
CA ASP A 183 2.20 11.18 -29.08
C ASP A 183 2.80 9.77 -29.21
N GLN A 184 2.29 8.79 -28.48
CA GLN A 184 2.83 7.42 -28.47
C GLN A 184 1.75 6.40 -28.83
N PHE A 185 2.03 5.60 -29.86
CA PHE A 185 1.22 4.48 -30.31
C PHE A 185 2.03 3.18 -30.24
N ALA A 186 1.44 2.10 -29.72
CA ALA A 186 2.06 0.78 -29.71
C ALA A 186 1.06 -0.31 -30.16
N LEU A 187 1.44 -1.20 -31.08
CA LEU A 187 0.65 -2.36 -31.51
C LEU A 187 1.44 -3.65 -31.20
N CYS A 188 0.84 -4.54 -30.42
CA CYS A 188 1.41 -5.83 -30.03
C CYS A 188 0.62 -6.98 -30.66
N ALA A 189 1.32 -8.06 -31.01
CA ALA A 189 0.75 -9.24 -31.67
C ALA A 189 -0.31 -9.97 -30.84
N THR A 190 -0.23 -9.92 -29.51
CA THR A 190 -1.01 -10.75 -28.60
C THR A 190 -1.47 -10.00 -27.37
N ARG A 191 -2.55 -10.49 -26.74
CA ARG A 191 -2.90 -10.17 -25.35
C ARG A 191 -1.87 -10.78 -24.40
N GLU A 192 -1.86 -10.28 -23.17
CA GLU A 192 -1.10 -10.94 -22.10
C GLU A 192 -1.57 -12.39 -21.92
N GLY A 193 -0.63 -13.33 -21.80
CA GLY A 193 -0.88 -14.76 -21.70
C GLY A 193 -0.92 -15.51 -23.04
N GLU A 194 -0.98 -14.81 -24.19
CA GLU A 194 -1.14 -15.45 -25.51
C GLU A 194 0.20 -15.64 -26.27
N LEU A 195 0.18 -16.59 -27.21
CA LEU A 195 1.30 -16.87 -28.12
C LEU A 195 1.07 -16.21 -29.47
N ALA A 196 2.12 -15.57 -30.00
CA ALA A 196 2.10 -15.00 -31.35
C ALA A 196 2.37 -16.13 -32.36
N ALA A 197 1.55 -16.19 -33.41
CA ALA A 197 1.70 -17.21 -34.44
C ALA A 197 2.82 -16.85 -35.43
N ASN A 198 3.77 -17.75 -35.63
CA ASN A 198 4.76 -17.65 -36.70
C ASN A 198 4.34 -18.51 -37.91
N LEU A 199 4.34 -17.94 -39.11
CA LEU A 199 4.01 -18.65 -40.36
C LEU A 199 5.28 -19.18 -41.01
N THR A 200 5.82 -20.27 -40.47
CA THR A 200 7.10 -20.88 -40.90
C THR A 200 7.20 -21.08 -42.41
N ALA A 201 6.16 -21.65 -43.05
CA ALA A 201 6.16 -21.90 -44.49
C ALA A 201 6.17 -20.61 -45.35
N ALA A 202 5.62 -19.51 -44.81
CA ALA A 202 5.59 -18.21 -45.46
C ALA A 202 6.76 -17.30 -45.03
N GLY A 203 7.55 -17.72 -44.04
CA GLY A 203 8.67 -16.97 -43.48
C GLY A 203 8.27 -15.60 -42.93
N THR A 204 7.21 -15.51 -42.13
CA THR A 204 6.70 -14.24 -41.57
C THR A 204 5.88 -14.46 -40.29
N GLY A 205 5.91 -13.50 -39.37
CA GLY A 205 4.97 -13.45 -38.26
C GLY A 205 3.54 -13.16 -38.72
N ARG A 206 2.53 -13.73 -38.04
CA ARG A 206 1.12 -13.54 -38.41
C ARG A 206 0.71 -12.07 -38.33
N LEU A 207 1.11 -11.36 -37.27
CA LEU A 207 0.84 -9.92 -37.15
C LEU A 207 1.60 -9.17 -38.25
N SER A 208 2.89 -9.42 -38.41
CA SER A 208 3.74 -8.76 -39.41
C SER A 208 3.19 -8.91 -40.83
N SER A 209 2.69 -10.09 -41.20
CA SER A 209 2.07 -10.33 -42.50
C SER A 209 0.80 -9.51 -42.73
N VAL A 210 -0.02 -9.28 -41.71
CA VAL A 210 -1.26 -8.49 -41.84
C VAL A 210 -0.93 -7.00 -41.79
N LEU A 211 -0.12 -6.59 -40.82
CA LEU A 211 0.31 -5.22 -40.61
C LEU A 211 0.99 -4.62 -41.84
N LEU A 212 1.97 -5.32 -42.42
CA LEU A 212 2.70 -4.81 -43.58
C LEU A 212 1.83 -4.69 -44.84
N ARG A 213 0.70 -5.41 -44.93
CA ARG A 213 -0.28 -5.24 -46.02
C ARG A 213 -1.20 -4.05 -45.79
N GLU A 214 -1.54 -3.77 -44.54
CA GLU A 214 -2.45 -2.67 -44.17
C GLU A 214 -1.75 -1.30 -44.07
N LEU A 215 -0.41 -1.29 -43.98
CA LEU A 215 0.37 -0.05 -44.00
C LEU A 215 0.27 0.63 -45.38
N PRO A 216 -0.16 1.91 -45.44
CA PRO A 216 -0.31 2.62 -46.71
C PRO A 216 1.05 2.95 -47.33
N VAL A 217 1.09 3.04 -48.66
CA VAL A 217 2.28 3.40 -49.45
C VAL A 217 2.06 4.77 -50.10
N THR A 218 1.81 5.79 -49.29
CA THR A 218 1.60 7.17 -49.74
C THR A 218 2.77 8.04 -49.27
N PRO A 219 3.77 8.31 -50.12
CA PRO A 219 5.01 8.97 -49.71
C PRO A 219 4.78 10.27 -48.94
N GLY A 220 5.54 10.46 -47.86
CA GLY A 220 5.60 11.70 -47.08
C GLY A 220 4.47 11.99 -46.11
N THR A 221 3.41 11.17 -46.04
CA THR A 221 2.29 11.34 -45.09
C THR A 221 2.28 10.20 -44.07
N LEU A 222 2.27 10.55 -42.78
CA LEU A 222 2.21 9.56 -41.70
C LEU A 222 0.85 8.84 -41.70
N PRO A 223 0.84 7.50 -41.56
CA PRO A 223 -0.40 6.74 -41.44
C PRO A 223 -1.15 7.07 -40.15
N ASP A 224 -2.49 7.05 -40.22
CA ASP A 224 -3.33 7.00 -39.03
C ASP A 224 -3.24 5.58 -38.44
N MET A 225 -2.39 5.43 -37.44
CA MET A 225 -2.08 4.14 -36.85
C MET A 225 -3.28 3.50 -36.12
N GLU A 226 -4.25 4.29 -35.66
CA GLU A 226 -5.47 3.75 -35.05
C GLU A 226 -6.36 3.12 -36.13
N LEU A 227 -6.49 3.76 -37.29
CA LEU A 227 -7.21 3.19 -38.42
C LEU A 227 -6.51 1.93 -38.97
N VAL A 228 -5.18 1.94 -39.04
CA VAL A 228 -4.39 0.75 -39.40
C VAL A 228 -4.66 -0.38 -38.40
N ALA A 229 -4.65 -0.09 -37.09
CA ALA A 229 -4.94 -1.08 -36.06
C ALA A 229 -6.36 -1.64 -36.14
N GLN A 230 -7.36 -0.82 -36.47
CA GLN A 230 -8.73 -1.27 -36.70
C GLN A 230 -8.83 -2.24 -37.88
N ARG A 231 -8.14 -1.96 -39.00
CA ARG A 231 -8.11 -2.85 -40.17
C ARG A 231 -7.40 -4.17 -39.88
N VAL A 232 -6.25 -4.10 -39.21
CA VAL A 232 -5.53 -5.28 -38.71
C VAL A 232 -6.46 -6.10 -37.81
N GLY A 233 -7.17 -5.45 -36.90
CA GLY A 233 -8.14 -6.07 -36.01
C GLY A 233 -9.25 -6.82 -36.72
N ALA A 234 -9.93 -6.15 -37.65
CA ALA A 234 -11.00 -6.73 -38.46
C ALA A 234 -10.53 -7.96 -39.25
N GLU A 235 -9.29 -7.95 -39.76
CA GLU A 235 -8.72 -9.10 -40.44
C GLU A 235 -8.44 -10.27 -39.47
N PHE A 236 -7.93 -9.98 -38.27
CA PHE A 236 -7.77 -11.01 -37.23
C PHE A 236 -9.12 -11.57 -36.79
N ASP A 237 -10.20 -10.78 -36.76
CA ASP A 237 -11.56 -11.27 -36.48
C ASP A 237 -12.02 -12.30 -37.51
N ARG A 238 -11.80 -12.03 -38.81
CA ARG A 238 -12.07 -12.99 -39.89
C ARG A 238 -11.22 -14.25 -39.77
N LEU A 239 -9.93 -14.10 -39.46
CA LEU A 239 -9.02 -15.22 -39.28
C LEU A 239 -9.41 -16.09 -38.08
N ARG A 240 -9.91 -15.51 -36.99
CA ARG A 240 -10.43 -16.28 -35.84
C ARG A 240 -11.77 -16.93 -36.15
N ALA A 241 -12.68 -16.24 -36.85
CA ALA A 241 -13.98 -16.79 -37.26
C ALA A 241 -13.82 -18.01 -38.21
N SER A 242 -12.76 -18.03 -39.02
CA SER A 242 -12.40 -19.17 -39.87
C SER A 242 -11.58 -20.26 -39.15
N GLY A 243 -11.25 -20.08 -37.87
CA GLY A 243 -10.41 -21.00 -37.10
C GLY A 243 -8.91 -20.98 -37.47
N SER A 244 -8.47 -20.02 -38.30
CA SER A 244 -7.09 -19.94 -38.80
C SER A 244 -6.08 -19.43 -37.77
N THR A 245 -6.55 -18.82 -36.68
CA THR A 245 -5.71 -18.36 -35.57
C THR A 245 -6.55 -18.20 -34.30
N THR A 246 -5.92 -18.22 -33.13
CA THR A 246 -6.51 -17.80 -31.84
C THR A 246 -5.93 -16.48 -31.32
N GLN A 247 -4.88 -15.97 -31.97
CA GLN A 247 -4.14 -14.78 -31.60
C GLN A 247 -5.01 -13.51 -31.62
N VAL A 248 -4.88 -12.66 -30.60
CA VAL A 248 -5.54 -11.35 -30.53
C VAL A 248 -4.56 -10.18 -30.44
N PRO A 249 -4.36 -9.41 -31.53
CA PRO A 249 -3.61 -8.15 -31.49
C PRO A 249 -4.23 -7.11 -30.57
N VAL A 250 -3.38 -6.31 -29.93
CA VAL A 250 -3.77 -5.23 -29.01
C VAL A 250 -2.97 -3.96 -29.31
N PHE A 251 -3.59 -2.79 -29.23
CA PHE A 251 -2.87 -1.52 -29.39
C PHE A 251 -3.12 -0.55 -28.24
N TYR A 252 -2.19 0.40 -28.10
CA TYR A 252 -2.13 1.45 -27.09
C TYR A 252 -1.93 2.81 -27.80
N SER A 253 -2.59 3.87 -27.34
CA SER A 253 -2.49 5.22 -27.93
C SER A 253 -2.56 6.30 -26.84
N SER A 254 -1.75 7.35 -26.95
CA SER A 254 -1.67 8.50 -26.02
C SER A 254 -1.44 9.82 -26.77
N ARG A 255 -2.33 10.84 -26.62
CA ARG A 255 -2.24 12.18 -27.24
C ARG A 255 -2.59 13.32 -26.23
N GLY A 256 -2.02 14.54 -26.38
CA GLY A 256 -2.43 15.80 -25.69
C GLY A 256 -2.66 16.94 -26.72
N TYR A 257 -3.28 18.12 -26.51
CA TYR A 257 -3.80 18.87 -25.33
C TYR A 257 -5.18 19.55 -25.59
N ASP A 258 -6.01 19.15 -26.57
CA ASP A 258 -7.28 19.88 -26.86
C ASP A 258 -8.53 19.04 -27.24
N GLY A 259 -8.65 17.80 -26.78
CA GLY A 259 -9.99 17.21 -26.56
C GLY A 259 -10.18 15.74 -26.96
N SER A 260 -10.44 14.91 -25.93
CA SER A 260 -11.09 13.57 -25.93
C SER A 260 -10.50 12.46 -26.85
N LEU A 261 -10.22 11.21 -26.43
CA LEU A 261 -10.44 10.48 -25.17
C LEU A 261 -9.43 9.28 -25.06
N ARG A 262 -9.16 8.90 -23.80
CA ARG A 262 -8.48 7.73 -23.15
C ARG A 262 -8.22 6.41 -23.94
N SER A 263 -7.06 5.74 -23.68
CA SER A 263 -6.95 4.35 -23.14
C SER A 263 -5.49 3.89 -22.81
N ASN A 264 -5.23 3.35 -21.59
CA ASN A 264 -4.20 2.34 -21.27
C ASN A 264 -5.05 1.24 -20.67
N GLN A 265 -5.79 0.54 -21.53
CA GLN A 265 -5.99 -0.89 -21.53
C GLN A 265 -7.07 -1.19 -22.57
N LEU A 266 -6.69 -2.05 -23.53
CA LEU A 266 -7.54 -2.98 -24.29
C LEU A 266 -8.88 -2.42 -24.78
N ALA A 267 -8.97 -2.05 -26.06
CA ALA A 267 -10.23 -2.22 -26.78
C ALA A 267 -10.23 -3.64 -27.38
N PRO A 268 -11.08 -4.59 -26.93
CA PRO A 268 -11.52 -5.64 -27.84
C PRO A 268 -12.27 -4.98 -29.00
N TRP A 269 -12.12 -5.53 -30.20
CA TRP A 269 -12.74 -5.00 -31.41
C TRP A 269 -14.23 -4.79 -31.16
N ALA A 270 -14.66 -3.53 -31.21
CA ALA A 270 -16.07 -3.22 -31.11
C ALA A 270 -16.76 -3.76 -32.37
N THR A 271 -17.37 -4.93 -32.25
CA THR A 271 -18.54 -5.25 -33.08
C THR A 271 -19.59 -4.19 -32.76
N PRO A 272 -20.28 -3.58 -33.74
CA PRO A 272 -21.41 -2.71 -33.43
C PRO A 272 -22.40 -3.50 -32.56
N ALA A 273 -22.57 -3.07 -31.32
CA ALA A 273 -23.49 -3.71 -30.39
C ALA A 273 -24.88 -3.76 -31.03
N ALA A 274 -25.48 -4.95 -31.06
CA ALA A 274 -26.92 -5.06 -31.24
C ALA A 274 -27.59 -4.21 -30.15
N ALA A 275 -28.44 -3.29 -30.57
CA ALA A 275 -29.07 -2.31 -29.69
C ALA A 275 -29.99 -3.01 -28.66
N ALA A 276 -29.57 -3.02 -27.39
CA ALA A 276 -30.44 -3.10 -26.22
C ALA A 276 -30.36 -1.76 -25.45
N PRO A 277 -31.41 -1.34 -24.73
CA PRO A 277 -31.85 0.05 -24.75
C PRO A 277 -31.09 0.95 -23.75
N ALA A 278 -30.38 1.96 -24.28
CA ALA A 278 -29.73 3.04 -23.53
C ALA A 278 -30.65 3.89 -22.60
N ALA A 279 -31.95 3.60 -22.54
CA ALA A 279 -32.93 4.31 -21.74
C ALA A 279 -32.91 3.90 -20.25
N ASP A 280 -32.72 2.60 -19.95
CA ASP A 280 -32.75 2.10 -18.56
C ASP A 280 -31.46 2.45 -17.79
N GLU A 281 -30.30 2.45 -18.46
CA GLU A 281 -29.01 2.82 -17.84
C GLU A 281 -29.05 4.28 -17.35
N ARG A 282 -29.60 5.17 -18.18
CA ARG A 282 -29.73 6.59 -17.85
C ARG A 282 -30.65 6.82 -16.67
N GLN A 283 -31.77 6.10 -16.60
CA GLN A 283 -32.73 6.23 -15.51
C GLN A 283 -32.13 5.73 -14.18
N TYR A 284 -31.40 4.62 -14.21
CA TYR A 284 -30.65 4.11 -13.07
C TYR A 284 -29.64 5.13 -12.55
N VAL A 285 -28.75 5.64 -13.42
CA VAL A 285 -27.71 6.62 -13.01
C VAL A 285 -28.32 7.90 -12.45
N GLN A 286 -29.42 8.39 -13.02
CA GLN A 286 -30.14 9.57 -12.50
C GLN A 286 -30.81 9.32 -11.14
N ARG A 287 -31.33 8.11 -10.88
CA ARG A 287 -31.85 7.75 -9.56
C ARG A 287 -30.72 7.68 -8.54
N LEU A 288 -29.64 6.98 -8.86
CA LEU A 288 -28.47 6.85 -7.99
C LEU A 288 -27.89 8.21 -7.61
N ALA A 289 -27.68 9.11 -8.57
CA ALA A 289 -27.19 10.46 -8.31
C ALA A 289 -28.06 11.24 -7.32
N ARG A 290 -29.39 11.22 -7.50
CA ARG A 290 -30.32 11.91 -6.59
C ARG A 290 -30.31 11.32 -5.17
N THR A 291 -30.23 10.00 -5.05
CA THR A 291 -30.14 9.34 -3.74
C THR A 291 -28.85 9.72 -3.02
N LEU A 292 -27.71 9.71 -3.72
CA LEU A 292 -26.41 10.09 -3.14
C LEU A 292 -26.38 11.57 -2.74
N GLU A 293 -26.89 12.47 -3.59
CA GLU A 293 -27.00 13.89 -3.25
C GLU A 293 -27.87 14.10 -2.01
N SER A 294 -29.00 13.40 -1.89
CA SER A 294 -29.86 13.47 -0.69
C SER A 294 -29.15 12.98 0.57
N ARG A 295 -28.39 11.87 0.49
CA ARG A 295 -27.64 11.31 1.61
C ARG A 295 -26.55 12.28 2.08
N LEU A 296 -25.73 12.77 1.15
CA LEU A 296 -24.65 13.71 1.43
C LEU A 296 -25.17 15.07 1.94
N VAL A 297 -26.32 15.55 1.44
CA VAL A 297 -26.95 16.77 1.94
C VAL A 297 -27.56 16.57 3.34
N GLY A 298 -28.15 15.41 3.63
CA GLY A 298 -28.58 15.04 4.98
C GLY A 298 -27.41 14.99 5.96
N GLU A 299 -26.26 14.53 5.50
CA GLU A 299 -24.99 14.63 6.21
C GLU A 299 -24.40 16.05 6.26
N VAL A 300 -24.98 17.10 5.65
CA VAL A 300 -24.41 18.47 5.64
C VAL A 300 -25.40 19.53 6.20
N ARG A 301 -26.69 19.23 6.31
CA ARG A 301 -27.72 20.17 6.82
C ARG A 301 -27.61 20.44 8.33
N VAL A 302 -26.72 21.37 8.70
CA VAL A 302 -26.95 22.30 9.82
C VAL A 302 -26.79 23.76 9.39
N SER A 303 -26.26 24.07 8.20
CA SER A 303 -26.25 25.43 7.66
C SER A 303 -27.40 25.63 6.66
N GLY A 304 -28.32 26.54 6.96
CA GLY A 304 -29.56 26.84 6.22
C GLY A 304 -29.41 27.45 4.82
N MET A 305 -28.50 26.97 3.98
CA MET A 305 -28.43 27.30 2.56
C MET A 305 -28.17 26.03 1.75
N GLY A 306 -29.00 25.77 0.73
CA GLY A 306 -28.84 24.64 -0.17
C GLY A 306 -27.54 24.76 -0.98
N PRO A 307 -26.54 23.87 -0.81
CA PRO A 307 -25.26 24.04 -1.46
C PRO A 307 -25.23 23.39 -2.85
N SER A 308 -24.41 23.97 -3.74
CA SER A 308 -23.96 23.32 -4.98
C SER A 308 -22.92 22.24 -4.68
N PHE A 309 -22.64 21.34 -5.62
CA PHE A 309 -21.62 20.28 -5.47
C PHE A 309 -20.23 20.83 -5.10
N ASP A 310 -19.80 21.94 -5.70
CA ASP A 310 -18.54 22.61 -5.34
C ASP A 310 -18.53 23.06 -3.87
N SER A 311 -19.69 23.40 -3.33
CA SER A 311 -19.84 23.74 -1.91
C SER A 311 -19.90 22.50 -1.01
N LEU A 312 -20.43 21.37 -1.48
CA LEU A 312 -20.43 20.08 -0.75
C LEU A 312 -19.03 19.46 -0.72
N GLU A 313 -18.32 19.44 -1.86
CA GLU A 313 -16.94 18.97 -1.95
C GLU A 313 -15.99 19.82 -1.09
N ARG A 314 -16.23 21.14 -1.00
CA ARG A 314 -15.47 22.05 -0.13
C ARG A 314 -15.82 21.95 1.36
N SER A 315 -17.00 21.45 1.72
CA SER A 315 -17.49 21.41 3.11
C SER A 315 -17.51 20.01 3.74
N SER A 316 -17.46 18.94 2.94
CA SER A 316 -17.49 17.59 3.48
C SER A 316 -16.19 17.28 4.22
N VAL A 317 -16.36 16.78 5.44
CA VAL A 317 -15.27 16.41 6.35
C VAL A 317 -14.32 15.37 5.71
N VAL A 318 -14.84 14.54 4.82
CA VAL A 318 -14.09 13.46 4.17
C VAL A 318 -13.25 13.96 3.00
N THR A 319 -13.68 15.00 2.28
CA THR A 319 -12.86 15.60 1.20
C THR A 319 -11.55 16.19 1.69
N ARG A 320 -11.34 16.29 3.01
CA ARG A 320 -10.11 16.84 3.55
C ARG A 320 -9.40 15.89 4.50
N ALA A 321 -9.86 14.63 4.56
CA ALA A 321 -9.13 13.57 5.21
C ALA A 321 -7.79 13.34 4.52
N GLN A 322 -6.79 12.98 5.31
CA GLN A 322 -5.48 12.65 4.81
C GLN A 322 -5.47 11.25 4.21
N VAL A 323 -4.68 11.09 3.17
CA VAL A 323 -4.57 9.84 2.44
C VAL A 323 -3.11 9.41 2.39
N ARG A 324 -2.89 8.12 2.67
CA ARG A 324 -1.65 7.42 2.38
C ARG A 324 -1.89 6.42 1.25
N SER A 325 -1.02 6.42 0.24
CA SER A 325 -1.08 5.45 -0.85
C SER A 325 0.29 4.86 -1.13
N THR A 326 0.33 3.55 -1.38
CA THR A 326 1.56 2.83 -1.74
C THR A 326 2.03 3.13 -3.17
N ALA A 327 1.16 3.71 -4.02
CA ALA A 327 1.43 4.00 -5.43
C ALA A 327 1.83 5.45 -5.73
N ILE A 328 1.75 6.34 -4.73
CA ILE A 328 2.10 7.76 -4.85
C ILE A 328 3.30 7.99 -3.92
N SER A 329 4.42 8.46 -4.45
CA SER A 329 5.63 8.79 -3.67
C SER A 329 5.47 10.05 -2.80
N ALA A 330 4.29 10.28 -2.23
CA ALA A 330 3.97 11.43 -1.38
C ALA A 330 3.10 10.98 -0.20
N GLU A 331 3.66 11.08 1.00
CA GLU A 331 2.88 11.05 2.24
C GLU A 331 2.08 12.36 2.36
N HIS A 332 0.81 12.30 2.77
CA HIS A 332 -0.14 13.42 2.94
C HIS A 332 -0.79 14.00 1.67
N THR A 333 -1.55 13.18 0.95
CA THR A 333 -2.42 13.65 -0.16
C THR A 333 -3.86 13.89 0.34
N LEU A 334 -4.60 14.87 -0.20
CA LEU A 334 -6.00 15.08 0.16
C LEU A 334 -6.95 14.20 -0.69
N VAL A 335 -8.15 13.89 -0.19
CA VAL A 335 -9.14 13.09 -0.94
C VAL A 335 -9.46 13.60 -2.37
N PRO A 336 -9.57 14.91 -2.68
CA PRO A 336 -9.74 15.43 -4.02
C PRO A 336 -8.62 15.03 -4.97
N ASP A 337 -7.40 14.92 -4.45
CA ASP A 337 -6.26 14.46 -5.22
C ASP A 337 -6.36 12.96 -5.49
N VAL A 338 -6.97 12.15 -4.62
CA VAL A 338 -7.31 10.74 -4.91
C VAL A 338 -8.39 10.64 -5.99
N ILE A 339 -9.43 11.47 -5.93
CA ILE A 339 -10.47 11.55 -6.97
C ILE A 339 -9.85 11.98 -8.31
N GLY A 340 -8.93 12.94 -8.29
CA GLY A 340 -8.16 13.37 -9.45
C GLY A 340 -7.18 12.30 -9.94
N TYR A 341 -6.52 11.61 -9.03
CA TYR A 341 -5.51 10.58 -9.29
C TYR A 341 -6.16 9.34 -9.91
N THR A 342 -7.22 8.79 -9.31
CA THR A 342 -7.99 7.66 -9.87
C THR A 342 -8.48 7.96 -11.28
N ARG A 343 -8.94 9.20 -11.55
CA ARG A 343 -9.31 9.65 -12.89
C ARG A 343 -8.13 9.73 -13.88
N ARG A 344 -6.91 9.98 -13.42
CA ARG A 344 -5.70 10.17 -14.25
C ARG A 344 -4.89 8.88 -14.47
N THR A 345 -4.82 7.99 -13.48
CA THR A 345 -3.87 6.86 -13.46
C THR A 345 -4.42 5.53 -13.97
N ARG A 346 -5.71 5.47 -14.33
CA ARG A 346 -6.37 4.27 -14.88
C ARG A 346 -6.28 3.05 -13.94
N ILE A 347 -6.14 3.30 -12.64
CA ILE A 347 -6.27 2.29 -11.60
C ILE A 347 -7.68 1.74 -11.66
N ARG A 348 -7.79 0.45 -11.97
CA ARG A 348 -9.09 -0.25 -11.99
C ARG A 348 -9.49 -0.72 -10.61
N ARG A 349 -8.53 -0.95 -9.70
CA ARG A 349 -8.80 -1.54 -8.40
C ARG A 349 -8.24 -0.73 -7.27
N MET A 350 -9.08 -0.44 -6.30
CA MET A 350 -8.70 0.34 -5.13
C MET A 350 -9.23 -0.32 -3.86
N ILE A 351 -8.37 -0.43 -2.86
CA ILE A 351 -8.76 -0.84 -1.50
C ILE A 351 -8.67 0.40 -0.63
N VAL A 352 -9.79 0.84 -0.10
CA VAL A 352 -9.88 1.95 0.84
C VAL A 352 -9.84 1.39 2.26
N THR A 353 -8.77 1.68 3.00
CA THR A 353 -8.60 1.28 4.40
C THR A 353 -8.78 2.46 5.35
N GLY A 354 -8.97 2.19 6.64
CA GLY A 354 -8.98 3.24 7.67
C GLY A 354 -9.86 2.92 8.88
N ALA A 355 -9.72 3.72 9.94
CA ALA A 355 -10.46 3.51 11.19
C ALA A 355 -11.99 3.63 11.02
N PRO A 356 -12.80 3.07 11.94
CA PRO A 356 -14.24 3.32 11.98
C PRO A 356 -14.55 4.82 12.12
N GLY A 357 -15.56 5.31 11.39
CA GLY A 357 -15.96 6.73 11.41
C GLY A 357 -15.00 7.69 10.71
N ILE A 358 -13.96 7.20 10.03
CA ILE A 358 -13.00 8.03 9.29
C ILE A 358 -13.54 8.57 7.95
N GLY A 359 -14.67 8.03 7.47
CA GLY A 359 -15.32 8.51 6.24
C GLY A 359 -15.19 7.62 5.00
N LYS A 360 -14.85 6.33 5.15
CA LYS A 360 -14.74 5.39 4.00
C LYS A 360 -16.01 5.34 3.13
N SER A 361 -17.18 5.18 3.74
CA SER A 361 -18.47 5.14 3.04
C SER A 361 -18.76 6.44 2.28
N VAL A 362 -18.49 7.58 2.92
CA VAL A 362 -18.65 8.91 2.31
C VAL A 362 -17.71 9.09 1.12
N LEU A 363 -16.48 8.58 1.20
CA LEU A 363 -15.55 8.59 0.05
C LEU A 363 -16.11 7.79 -1.13
N LEU A 364 -16.63 6.58 -0.88
CA LEU A 364 -17.24 5.76 -1.93
C LEU A 364 -18.47 6.45 -2.55
N ASP A 365 -19.31 7.10 -1.73
CA ASP A 365 -20.45 7.88 -2.20
C ASP A 365 -20.01 9.06 -3.09
N LEU A 366 -18.96 9.80 -2.69
CA LEU A 366 -18.38 10.88 -3.50
C LEU A 366 -17.83 10.37 -4.83
N LEU A 367 -17.11 9.24 -4.84
CA LEU A 367 -16.59 8.60 -6.05
C LEU A 367 -17.72 8.13 -6.97
N ALA A 368 -18.75 7.48 -6.42
CA ALA A 368 -19.91 7.04 -7.17
C ALA A 368 -20.67 8.22 -7.78
N LEU A 369 -20.89 9.30 -7.02
CA LEU A 369 -21.54 10.51 -7.52
C LEU A 369 -20.71 11.21 -8.61
N ALA A 370 -19.39 11.30 -8.41
CA ALA A 370 -18.46 11.83 -9.40
C ALA A 370 -18.50 11.03 -10.71
N GLN A 371 -18.69 9.71 -10.63
CA GLN A 371 -18.83 8.81 -11.77
C GLN A 371 -20.21 8.91 -12.43
N CYS A 372 -21.30 9.07 -11.65
CA CYS A 372 -22.65 9.34 -12.18
C CYS A 372 -22.67 10.60 -13.06
N ARG A 373 -21.93 11.65 -12.67
CA ARG A 373 -21.83 12.89 -13.45
C ARG A 373 -20.95 12.71 -14.68
N ALA A 374 -19.83 11.98 -14.57
CA ALA A 374 -19.01 11.63 -15.73
C ALA A 374 -19.84 10.89 -16.79
N TYR A 375 -20.72 9.98 -16.36
CA TYR A 375 -21.64 9.26 -17.26
C TYR A 375 -22.61 10.18 -18.03
N GLN A 376 -22.98 11.33 -17.45
CA GLN A 376 -23.84 12.31 -18.15
C GLN A 376 -23.13 12.96 -19.34
N VAL A 377 -21.79 13.01 -19.32
CA VAL A 377 -20.94 13.58 -20.37
C VAL A 377 -20.45 12.49 -21.32
N ASP A 378 -19.99 11.36 -20.78
CA ASP A 378 -19.40 10.23 -21.49
C ASP A 378 -20.07 8.92 -21.03
N ARG A 379 -20.93 8.34 -21.87
CA ARG A 379 -21.72 7.13 -21.58
C ARG A 379 -20.91 5.82 -21.60
N SER A 380 -19.58 5.92 -21.56
CA SER A 380 -18.66 4.79 -21.59
C SER A 380 -18.70 3.93 -20.32
N THR A 381 -19.04 4.51 -19.16
CA THR A 381 -18.84 3.86 -17.85
C THR A 381 -20.00 4.02 -16.86
N VAL A 382 -20.63 2.90 -16.47
CA VAL A 382 -21.79 2.83 -15.58
C VAL A 382 -21.34 2.62 -14.12
N PRO A 383 -21.58 3.57 -13.20
CA PRO A 383 -21.28 3.38 -11.78
C PRO A 383 -22.23 2.39 -11.13
N VAL A 384 -21.73 1.45 -10.35
CA VAL A 384 -22.50 0.50 -9.56
C VAL A 384 -22.06 0.61 -8.11
N LEU A 385 -22.92 1.15 -7.25
CA LEU A 385 -22.67 1.22 -5.81
C LEU A 385 -23.42 0.10 -5.08
N ALA A 386 -22.67 -0.74 -4.37
CA ALA A 386 -23.17 -1.83 -3.54
C ALA A 386 -22.59 -1.72 -2.13
N VAL A 387 -23.45 -1.63 -1.13
CA VAL A 387 -23.09 -1.83 0.27
C VAL A 387 -23.22 -3.32 0.52
N ILE A 388 -22.12 -4.00 0.85
CA ILE A 388 -22.10 -5.46 0.95
C ILE A 388 -22.44 -5.92 2.38
N GLY A 389 -22.08 -5.12 3.39
CA GLY A 389 -22.44 -5.36 4.80
C GLY A 389 -23.89 -5.04 5.20
N GLY A 390 -24.68 -4.45 4.29
CA GLY A 390 -26.02 -3.97 4.59
C GLY A 390 -26.94 -4.02 3.38
N ARG A 391 -28.02 -4.80 3.53
CA ARG A 391 -29.12 -5.14 2.58
C ARG A 391 -28.96 -6.51 1.90
N GLY A 392 -29.61 -7.53 2.48
CA GLY A 392 -29.98 -8.76 1.76
C GLY A 392 -29.81 -10.09 2.51
N GLY A 393 -29.01 -10.14 3.57
CA GLY A 393 -28.73 -11.39 4.29
C GLY A 393 -27.76 -12.32 3.52
N PRO A 394 -27.18 -13.33 4.19
CA PRO A 394 -26.11 -14.16 3.64
C PRO A 394 -26.55 -15.04 2.45
N GLU A 395 -27.82 -15.40 2.34
CA GLU A 395 -28.34 -16.17 1.18
C GLU A 395 -28.44 -15.35 -0.11
N SER A 396 -28.50 -14.00 -0.02
CA SER A 396 -28.47 -13.12 -1.21
C SER A 396 -27.06 -12.72 -1.63
N ALA A 397 -26.05 -12.96 -0.77
CA ALA A 397 -24.66 -12.60 -1.05
C ALA A 397 -24.00 -13.54 -2.06
N PHE A 398 -24.48 -14.78 -2.19
CA PHE A 398 -23.94 -15.77 -3.13
C PHE A 398 -24.41 -15.59 -4.59
N ALA A 399 -25.20 -14.55 -4.87
CA ALA A 399 -25.52 -14.09 -6.23
C ALA A 399 -24.75 -12.78 -6.60
N GLY A 400 -23.70 -12.46 -5.82
CA GLY A 400 -23.31 -11.14 -5.31
C GLY A 400 -22.76 -10.01 -6.20
N ILE A 401 -22.59 -10.15 -7.51
CA ILE A 401 -22.37 -8.97 -8.40
C ILE A 401 -23.27 -9.11 -9.62
N GLU A 402 -23.35 -10.29 -10.20
CA GLU A 402 -24.24 -10.58 -11.33
C GLU A 402 -25.72 -10.37 -11.01
N GLN A 403 -26.19 -10.77 -9.83
CA GLN A 403 -27.56 -10.55 -9.42
C GLN A 403 -27.78 -9.11 -8.97
N ILE A 404 -26.78 -8.42 -8.43
CA ILE A 404 -26.87 -6.97 -8.21
C ILE A 404 -27.05 -6.25 -9.56
N LEU A 405 -26.33 -6.70 -10.60
CA LEU A 405 -26.50 -6.23 -11.98
C LEU A 405 -27.87 -6.63 -12.57
N ARG A 406 -28.38 -7.83 -12.29
CA ARG A 406 -29.74 -8.24 -12.73
C ARG A 406 -30.85 -7.49 -12.00
N ASP A 407 -30.79 -7.36 -10.67
CA ASP A 407 -31.84 -6.81 -9.82
C ASP A 407 -31.87 -5.28 -9.84
N ARG A 408 -30.70 -4.62 -9.80
CA ARG A 408 -30.64 -3.14 -9.77
C ARG A 408 -30.59 -2.53 -11.16
N ALA A 409 -30.13 -3.30 -12.15
CA ALA A 409 -29.82 -2.79 -13.46
C ALA A 409 -30.68 -3.44 -14.57
N GLY A 410 -31.28 -4.62 -14.35
CA GLY A 410 -32.21 -5.23 -15.31
C GLY A 410 -31.57 -5.70 -16.62
N PHE A 411 -30.24 -5.82 -16.66
CA PHE A 411 -29.48 -5.79 -17.92
C PHE A 411 -29.03 -7.12 -18.53
N LEU A 412 -29.26 -8.30 -17.94
CA LEU A 412 -28.48 -9.47 -18.34
C LEU A 412 -29.26 -10.77 -18.59
N ASP A 413 -29.13 -11.29 -19.81
CA ASP A 413 -29.04 -12.73 -20.09
C ASP A 413 -27.58 -13.20 -19.94
N GLY A 414 -27.39 -14.48 -19.60
CA GLY A 414 -26.11 -15.00 -19.09
C GLY A 414 -24.88 -14.92 -20.02
N SER A 415 -25.04 -14.56 -21.30
CA SER A 415 -23.95 -14.44 -22.27
C SER A 415 -23.35 -13.04 -22.42
N ALA A 416 -23.98 -11.99 -21.87
CA ALA A 416 -23.57 -10.59 -22.03
C ALA A 416 -22.81 -10.02 -20.81
N LEU A 417 -22.59 -10.82 -19.76
CA LEU A 417 -22.05 -10.34 -18.49
C LEU A 417 -20.63 -9.78 -18.62
N ASP A 418 -19.71 -10.48 -19.28
CA ASP A 418 -18.32 -10.00 -19.44
C ASP A 418 -18.25 -8.69 -20.25
N ASP A 419 -19.11 -8.55 -21.27
CA ASP A 419 -19.20 -7.33 -22.09
C ASP A 419 -19.71 -6.12 -21.29
N VAL A 420 -20.64 -6.34 -20.37
CA VAL A 420 -21.20 -5.28 -19.49
C VAL A 420 -20.24 -4.96 -18.34
N LEU A 421 -19.55 -5.95 -17.77
CA LEU A 421 -18.60 -5.77 -16.66
C LEU A 421 -17.47 -4.79 -16.99
N HIS A 422 -17.02 -4.74 -18.26
CA HIS A 422 -16.01 -3.78 -18.71
C HIS A 422 -16.46 -2.31 -18.69
N ARG A 423 -17.78 -2.07 -18.77
CA ARG A 423 -18.37 -0.73 -18.67
C ARG A 423 -18.71 -0.38 -17.23
N CYS A 424 -18.72 -1.32 -16.29
CA CYS A 424 -19.10 -1.06 -14.90
C CYS A 424 -17.92 -0.62 -14.02
N VAL A 425 -18.21 0.28 -13.07
CA VAL A 425 -17.32 0.63 -11.96
C VAL A 425 -18.01 0.28 -10.65
N PHE A 426 -17.50 -0.72 -9.95
CA PHE A 426 -18.07 -1.20 -8.69
C PHE A 426 -17.48 -0.45 -7.50
N TYR A 427 -18.35 0.03 -6.63
CA TYR A 427 -18.01 0.59 -5.33
C TYR A 427 -18.64 -0.30 -4.26
N LEU A 428 -17.80 -1.01 -3.52
CA LEU A 428 -18.15 -2.07 -2.59
C LEU A 428 -17.86 -1.61 -1.16
N ASP A 429 -18.89 -1.30 -0.39
CA ASP A 429 -18.70 -0.81 0.99
C ASP A 429 -18.81 -1.95 2.03
N ASP A 430 -18.03 -1.82 3.11
CA ASP A 430 -18.02 -2.68 4.30
C ASP A 430 -17.65 -4.16 4.06
N PHE A 431 -16.51 -4.38 3.40
CA PHE A 431 -15.99 -5.73 3.15
C PHE A 431 -15.80 -6.58 4.41
N ASP A 432 -15.49 -5.95 5.55
CA ASP A 432 -15.22 -6.70 6.81
C ASP A 432 -16.45 -7.33 7.45
N GLU A 433 -17.65 -6.88 7.09
CA GLU A 433 -18.89 -7.44 7.64
C GLU A 433 -19.26 -8.77 6.99
N LEU A 434 -18.63 -9.09 5.86
CA LEU A 434 -18.78 -10.39 5.22
C LEU A 434 -18.29 -11.53 6.12
N THR A 435 -18.90 -12.71 5.94
CA THR A 435 -18.33 -13.96 6.47
C THR A 435 -17.01 -14.25 5.75
N PRO A 436 -16.06 -15.00 6.36
CA PRO A 436 -14.80 -15.34 5.70
C PRO A 436 -14.98 -16.03 4.34
N GLU A 437 -16.05 -16.83 4.20
CA GLU A 437 -16.43 -17.45 2.93
C GLU A 437 -16.81 -16.41 1.87
N HIS A 438 -17.69 -15.46 2.20
CA HIS A 438 -18.09 -14.40 1.27
C HIS A 438 -16.95 -13.44 0.94
N GLN A 439 -16.06 -13.15 1.91
CA GLN A 439 -14.84 -12.38 1.65
C GLN A 439 -13.98 -13.08 0.59
N ARG A 440 -13.78 -14.39 0.74
CA ARG A 440 -13.01 -15.20 -0.22
C ARG A 440 -13.64 -15.19 -1.60
N MET A 441 -14.96 -15.26 -1.70
CA MET A 441 -15.63 -15.20 -3.00
C MET A 441 -15.48 -13.87 -3.70
N VAL A 442 -15.61 -12.74 -3.00
CA VAL A 442 -15.40 -11.41 -3.59
C VAL A 442 -13.96 -11.29 -4.10
N LEU A 443 -12.99 -11.79 -3.33
CA LEU A 443 -11.60 -11.87 -3.77
C LEU A 443 -11.42 -12.78 -4.98
N ASP A 444 -12.09 -13.92 -5.04
CA ASP A 444 -12.04 -14.85 -6.17
C ASP A 444 -12.70 -14.25 -7.42
N PHE A 445 -13.80 -13.51 -7.29
CA PHE A 445 -14.39 -12.73 -8.38
C PHE A 445 -13.42 -11.67 -8.90
N MET A 446 -12.77 -10.93 -7.99
CA MET A 446 -11.74 -9.97 -8.37
C MET A 446 -10.57 -10.66 -9.10
N ARG A 447 -10.17 -11.87 -8.70
CA ARG A 447 -9.11 -12.62 -9.41
C ARG A 447 -9.58 -13.10 -10.79
N ALA A 448 -10.81 -13.60 -10.89
CA ALA A 448 -11.40 -14.12 -12.11
C ALA A 448 -11.64 -13.03 -13.17
N HIS A 449 -11.93 -11.79 -12.76
CA HIS A 449 -12.20 -10.67 -13.67
C HIS A 449 -11.14 -9.57 -13.56
N PRO A 450 -9.88 -9.80 -14.02
CA PRO A 450 -8.72 -8.87 -13.92
C PRO A 450 -9.01 -7.45 -14.44
N ASN A 451 -9.98 -7.34 -15.35
CA ASN A 451 -10.34 -6.11 -16.06
C ASN A 451 -11.50 -5.33 -15.44
N ALA A 452 -12.21 -5.87 -14.44
CA ALA A 452 -13.31 -5.17 -13.77
C ALA A 452 -12.77 -4.02 -12.90
N SER A 453 -13.45 -2.87 -12.93
CA SER A 453 -13.10 -1.73 -12.08
C SER A 453 -13.82 -1.86 -10.74
N ILE A 454 -13.07 -2.07 -9.65
CA ILE A 454 -13.62 -2.41 -8.33
C ILE A 454 -12.90 -1.59 -7.25
N THR A 455 -13.63 -0.73 -6.56
CA THR A 455 -13.18 -0.07 -5.34
C THR A 455 -13.89 -0.72 -4.15
N LEU A 456 -13.15 -1.17 -3.15
CA LEU A 456 -13.72 -1.75 -1.93
C LEU A 456 -13.25 -1.02 -0.68
N SER A 457 -14.08 -0.94 0.35
CA SER A 457 -13.69 -0.42 1.66
C SER A 457 -13.54 -1.53 2.71
N THR A 458 -12.55 -1.40 3.58
CA THR A 458 -12.28 -2.30 4.71
C THR A 458 -11.61 -1.51 5.85
N ARG A 459 -11.63 -2.04 7.08
CA ARG A 459 -10.90 -1.53 8.25
C ARG A 459 -9.42 -1.85 8.14
N SER A 460 -9.07 -3.02 7.61
CA SER A 460 -7.69 -3.48 7.51
C SER A 460 -7.51 -4.51 6.41
N THR A 461 -6.38 -4.43 5.71
CA THR A 461 -5.94 -5.46 4.78
C THR A 461 -5.29 -6.68 5.47
N ARG A 462 -5.10 -6.66 6.80
CA ARG A 462 -4.41 -7.73 7.53
C ARG A 462 -5.18 -9.05 7.52
N GLY A 463 -4.47 -10.13 7.19
CA GLY A 463 -4.98 -11.51 7.30
C GLY A 463 -5.82 -12.01 6.12
N LEU A 464 -5.93 -11.22 5.05
CA LEU A 464 -6.63 -11.56 3.82
C LEU A 464 -5.64 -11.61 2.65
N ASP A 465 -5.78 -12.61 1.79
CA ASP A 465 -4.91 -12.82 0.63
C ASP A 465 -5.26 -11.84 -0.51
N TRP A 466 -4.81 -10.59 -0.37
CA TRP A 466 -4.97 -9.52 -1.36
C TRP A 466 -4.01 -9.63 -2.55
N SER A 467 -3.58 -10.83 -2.95
CA SER A 467 -2.74 -11.07 -4.13
C SER A 467 -3.45 -10.80 -5.47
N VAL A 468 -4.24 -9.73 -5.53
CA VAL A 468 -5.03 -9.32 -6.68
C VAL A 468 -4.18 -8.34 -7.50
N PRO A 469 -3.87 -8.64 -8.77
CA PRO A 469 -3.05 -7.76 -9.63
C PRO A 469 -3.69 -6.37 -9.81
N ASN A 470 -2.84 -5.34 -9.95
CA ASN A 470 -3.23 -3.96 -10.27
C ASN A 470 -4.16 -3.29 -9.24
N CYS A 471 -4.01 -3.64 -7.98
CA CYS A 471 -4.76 -3.06 -6.87
C CYS A 471 -3.93 -2.01 -6.12
N VAL A 472 -4.50 -0.83 -5.91
CA VAL A 472 -3.88 0.24 -5.13
C VAL A 472 -4.57 0.34 -3.77
N GLU A 473 -3.75 0.34 -2.72
CA GLU A 473 -4.24 0.60 -1.36
C GLU A 473 -4.22 2.11 -1.09
N VAL A 474 -5.31 2.58 -0.51
CA VAL A 474 -5.57 3.96 -0.13
C VAL A 474 -6.05 3.94 1.32
N GLU A 475 -5.18 4.34 2.23
CA GLU A 475 -5.50 4.44 3.65
C GLU A 475 -6.00 5.85 3.97
N LEU A 476 -7.21 5.94 4.52
CA LEU A 476 -7.75 7.15 5.12
C LEU A 476 -7.18 7.32 6.53
N LEU A 477 -6.41 8.38 6.71
CA LEU A 477 -5.80 8.76 7.97
C LEU A 477 -6.69 9.72 8.76
N PRO A 478 -6.56 9.77 10.09
CA PRO A 478 -7.17 10.80 10.92
C PRO A 478 -6.84 12.22 10.42
N LEU A 479 -7.76 13.15 10.61
CA LEU A 479 -7.55 14.57 10.28
C LEU A 479 -6.34 15.08 11.05
N ASP A 480 -5.51 15.92 10.44
CA ASP A 480 -4.48 16.61 11.20
C ASP A 480 -5.06 17.79 12.00
N PRO A 481 -4.41 18.24 13.08
CA PRO A 481 -4.97 19.31 13.90
C PRO A 481 -5.38 20.59 13.14
N PRO A 482 -4.64 21.08 12.12
CA PRO A 482 -5.11 22.20 11.30
C PRO A 482 -6.42 21.92 10.54
N GLU A 483 -6.61 20.67 10.13
CA GLU A 483 -7.83 20.21 9.46
C GLU A 483 -9.00 20.19 10.43
N VAL A 484 -8.79 19.71 11.65
CA VAL A 484 -9.78 19.75 12.73
C VAL A 484 -10.24 21.18 12.98
N LEU A 485 -9.31 22.12 13.22
CA LEU A 485 -9.64 23.52 13.47
C LEU A 485 -10.46 24.11 12.33
N ARG A 486 -10.02 23.92 11.09
CA ARG A 486 -10.71 24.48 9.93
C ARG A 486 -12.10 23.88 9.73
N GLN A 487 -12.32 22.62 10.12
CA GLN A 487 -13.67 22.04 10.12
C GLN A 487 -14.54 22.65 11.22
N LEU A 488 -13.99 22.84 12.41
CA LEU A 488 -14.68 23.58 13.47
C LEU A 488 -15.06 24.99 13.01
N GLU A 489 -14.17 25.71 12.34
CA GLU A 489 -14.45 27.06 11.80
C GLU A 489 -15.61 27.03 10.80
N CYS A 490 -15.69 25.99 9.96
CA CYS A 490 -16.77 25.82 8.99
C CYS A 490 -18.12 25.56 9.69
N GLU A 491 -18.13 24.89 10.84
CA GLU A 491 -19.38 24.51 11.54
C GLU A 491 -19.81 25.50 12.64
N LEU A 492 -18.88 26.08 13.39
CA LEU A 492 -19.14 26.90 14.57
C LEU A 492 -18.83 28.39 14.37
N GLY A 493 -18.10 28.76 13.31
CA GLY A 493 -17.51 30.08 13.16
C GLY A 493 -16.19 30.21 13.93
N THR A 494 -15.40 31.25 13.63
CA THR A 494 -13.98 31.34 14.02
C THR A 494 -13.75 31.36 15.53
N GLU A 495 -14.54 32.12 16.29
CA GLU A 495 -14.32 32.30 17.73
C GLU A 495 -14.60 31.02 18.52
N ASP A 496 -15.79 30.43 18.36
CA ASP A 496 -16.16 29.15 18.98
C ASP A 496 -15.28 27.99 18.51
N ALA A 497 -14.80 28.02 17.26
CA ALA A 497 -13.89 27.02 16.72
C ALA A 497 -12.51 27.08 17.38
N GLU A 498 -11.93 28.28 17.55
CA GLU A 498 -10.64 28.42 18.23
C GLU A 498 -10.77 28.00 19.70
N GLU A 499 -11.84 28.40 20.40
CA GLU A 499 -12.04 28.02 21.80
C GLU A 499 -12.13 26.48 21.96
N LEU A 500 -13.01 25.84 21.18
CA LEU A 500 -13.17 24.39 21.25
C LEU A 500 -11.90 23.64 20.81
N PHE A 501 -11.22 24.11 19.76
CA PHE A 501 -9.97 23.50 19.30
C PHE A 501 -8.89 23.53 20.38
N TRP A 502 -8.70 24.65 21.08
CA TRP A 502 -7.69 24.74 22.14
C TRP A 502 -8.10 23.99 23.40
N GLN A 503 -9.41 23.90 23.68
CA GLN A 503 -9.91 22.99 24.71
C GLN A 503 -9.53 21.53 24.39
N LEU A 504 -9.68 21.11 23.13
CA LEU A 504 -9.32 19.77 22.65
C LEU A 504 -7.80 19.53 22.65
N ALA A 505 -7.02 20.53 22.24
CA ALA A 505 -5.57 20.44 22.17
C ALA A 505 -4.93 20.50 23.57
N GLY A 506 -5.54 21.16 24.54
CA GLY A 506 -5.03 21.24 25.91
C GLY A 506 -3.77 22.10 26.09
N HIS A 507 -3.40 22.30 27.35
CA HIS A 507 -2.42 23.31 27.77
C HIS A 507 -1.01 23.12 27.18
N ASP A 508 -0.53 21.88 27.08
CA ASP A 508 0.80 21.60 26.55
C ASP A 508 0.96 22.08 25.09
N TYR A 509 -0.11 22.03 24.30
CA TYR A 509 -0.11 22.55 22.92
C TYR A 509 -0.10 24.09 22.89
N GLU A 510 -0.72 24.75 23.86
CA GLU A 510 -0.65 26.22 24.01
C GLU A 510 0.77 26.68 24.32
N VAL A 511 1.46 25.99 25.24
CA VAL A 511 2.87 26.26 25.59
C VAL A 511 3.77 26.15 24.35
N VAL A 512 3.55 25.12 23.52
CA VAL A 512 4.27 24.94 22.26
C VAL A 512 3.95 26.06 21.28
N ARG A 513 2.67 26.37 21.07
CA ARG A 513 2.21 27.46 20.18
C ARG A 513 2.83 28.80 20.54
N ASP A 514 2.76 29.18 21.81
CA ASP A 514 3.21 30.49 22.26
C ASP A 514 4.72 30.63 22.11
N SER A 515 5.47 29.60 22.52
CA SER A 515 6.93 29.57 22.36
C SER A 515 7.36 29.56 20.89
N TRP A 516 6.64 28.83 20.04
CA TRP A 516 6.89 28.77 18.60
C TRP A 516 6.65 30.12 17.94
N SER A 517 5.56 30.79 18.30
CA SER A 517 5.16 32.09 17.76
C SER A 517 6.12 33.19 18.22
N LEU A 518 6.50 33.21 19.50
CA LEU A 518 7.52 34.12 20.05
C LEU A 518 8.89 33.95 19.38
N ALA A 519 9.21 32.74 18.93
CA ALA A 519 10.42 32.45 18.17
C ALA A 519 10.35 32.88 16.70
N GLY A 520 9.23 33.44 16.23
CA GLY A 520 8.98 33.81 14.85
C GLY A 520 8.71 32.62 13.92
N GLY A 521 8.28 31.48 14.49
CA GLY A 521 7.89 30.31 13.72
C GLY A 521 6.51 30.46 13.10
N ASP A 522 6.32 29.87 11.92
CA ASP A 522 5.05 29.87 11.23
C ASP A 522 4.03 28.89 11.87
N ARG A 523 2.75 29.27 11.92
CA ARG A 523 1.69 28.50 12.59
C ARG A 523 1.37 27.20 11.87
N GLU A 524 1.48 27.12 10.54
CA GLU A 524 1.29 25.85 9.82
C GLU A 524 2.47 24.90 10.06
N GLN A 525 3.69 25.45 10.11
CA GLN A 525 4.89 24.68 10.43
C GLN A 525 4.85 24.06 11.83
N LEU A 526 4.06 24.57 12.77
CA LEU A 526 3.91 23.97 14.10
C LEU A 526 3.40 22.53 14.04
N TRP A 527 2.59 22.19 13.03
CA TRP A 527 1.92 20.89 12.94
C TRP A 527 2.69 19.85 12.11
N SER A 528 3.74 20.26 11.42
CA SER A 528 4.52 19.39 10.54
C SER A 528 5.70 18.73 11.27
N LEU A 529 5.71 17.40 11.35
CA LEU A 529 6.84 16.66 11.95
C LEU A 529 8.20 16.99 11.29
N SER A 530 8.20 17.31 10.00
CA SER A 530 9.40 17.63 9.20
C SER A 530 9.79 19.11 9.21
N ALA A 531 8.97 20.00 9.79
CA ALA A 531 9.27 21.42 9.83
C ALA A 531 10.52 21.74 10.67
N ARG A 532 11.34 22.63 10.14
CA ARG A 532 12.53 23.13 10.84
C ARG A 532 12.12 23.93 12.06
N VAL A 533 12.55 23.50 13.25
CA VAL A 533 12.30 24.22 14.50
C VAL A 533 13.04 25.57 14.49
N PRO A 534 12.35 26.70 14.77
CA PRO A 534 13.01 28.00 14.88
C PRO A 534 14.07 27.99 15.98
N ARG A 535 15.23 28.60 15.73
CA ARG A 535 16.41 28.55 16.63
C ARG A 535 16.15 29.05 18.05
N ARG A 536 15.13 29.89 18.25
CA ARG A 536 14.76 30.48 19.55
C ARG A 536 13.77 29.64 20.36
N VAL A 537 13.21 28.57 19.79
CA VAL A 537 12.33 27.66 20.53
C VAL A 537 13.20 26.86 21.51
N PRO A 538 12.89 26.87 22.82
CA PRO A 538 13.60 26.05 23.80
C PRO A 538 13.56 24.57 23.42
N GLY A 539 14.67 23.85 23.62
CA GLY A 539 14.77 22.43 23.25
C GLY A 539 13.73 21.55 23.93
N GLU A 540 13.35 21.87 25.17
CA GLU A 540 12.28 21.18 25.92
C GLU A 540 10.92 21.36 25.25
N VAL A 541 10.63 22.55 24.73
CA VAL A 541 9.39 22.85 24.00
C VAL A 541 9.41 22.19 22.61
N ALA A 542 10.56 22.15 21.95
CA ALA A 542 10.72 21.41 20.69
C ALA A 542 10.49 19.90 20.87
N ALA A 543 10.97 19.33 21.99
CA ALA A 543 10.72 17.95 22.36
C ALA A 543 9.25 17.71 22.74
N LEU A 544 8.65 18.63 23.51
CA LEU A 544 7.22 18.60 23.85
C LEU A 544 6.35 18.63 22.60
N ARG A 545 6.67 19.51 21.62
CA ARG A 545 5.99 19.56 20.32
C ARG A 545 6.03 18.21 19.61
N LEU A 546 7.20 17.59 19.51
CA LEU A 546 7.33 16.27 18.88
C LEU A 546 6.52 15.21 19.63
N ARG A 547 6.51 15.24 20.97
CA ARG A 547 5.68 14.34 21.78
C ARG A 547 4.19 14.53 21.46
N LEU A 548 3.70 15.77 21.46
CA LEU A 548 2.30 16.09 21.22
C LEU A 548 1.85 15.74 19.80
N LEU A 549 2.67 15.99 18.77
CA LEU A 549 2.35 15.59 17.39
C LEU A 549 2.27 14.06 17.23
N ARG A 550 3.04 13.31 18.01
CA ARG A 550 3.05 11.83 18.00
C ARG A 550 1.89 11.23 18.79
N ASP A 551 1.62 11.80 19.96
CA ASP A 551 0.58 11.35 20.88
C ASP A 551 -0.22 12.57 21.36
N PRO A 552 -1.18 13.06 20.52
CA PRO A 552 -2.02 14.18 20.90
C PRO A 552 -2.84 13.83 22.14
N PRO A 553 -3.33 14.82 22.92
CA PRO A 553 -4.27 14.53 23.99
C PRO A 553 -5.49 13.75 23.48
N ALA A 554 -6.04 12.87 24.32
CA ALA A 554 -7.12 11.95 23.93
C ALA A 554 -8.31 12.67 23.27
N ALA A 555 -8.63 13.84 23.80
CA ALA A 555 -9.57 14.82 23.28
C ALA A 555 -9.32 15.20 21.81
N LEU A 556 -8.10 15.62 21.49
CA LEU A 556 -7.71 15.94 20.13
C LEU A 556 -7.67 14.68 19.26
N GLN A 557 -7.17 13.54 19.75
CA GLN A 557 -7.19 12.27 18.99
C GLN A 557 -8.59 11.86 18.54
N LEU A 558 -9.60 12.22 19.32
CA LEU A 558 -11.00 12.02 19.00
C LEU A 558 -11.52 12.95 17.94
N ALA A 559 -11.25 14.24 18.10
CA ALA A 559 -11.60 15.28 17.15
C ALA A 559 -10.95 15.05 15.77
N ARG A 560 -9.86 14.28 15.70
CA ARG A 560 -9.26 13.86 14.43
C ARG A 560 -10.09 12.82 13.67
N ILE A 561 -11.14 12.24 14.28
CA ILE A 561 -12.08 11.34 13.61
C ILE A 561 -13.32 12.15 13.21
N PRO A 562 -13.59 12.31 11.90
CA PRO A 562 -14.75 13.01 11.35
C PRO A 562 -16.07 12.85 12.11
N PHE A 563 -16.48 11.60 12.35
CA PHE A 563 -17.72 11.29 13.04
C PHE A 563 -17.76 11.85 14.47
N LEU A 564 -16.64 11.77 15.20
CA LEU A 564 -16.56 12.19 16.60
C LEU A 564 -16.35 13.70 16.73
N LEU A 565 -15.61 14.33 15.80
CA LEU A 565 -15.54 15.79 15.71
C LEU A 565 -16.94 16.39 15.60
N ARG A 566 -17.78 15.79 14.76
CA ARG A 566 -19.14 16.26 14.56
C ARG A 566 -20.04 16.07 15.78
N ALA A 567 -19.84 14.97 16.51
CA ALA A 567 -20.50 14.77 17.80
C ALA A 567 -20.13 15.89 18.77
N MET A 568 -18.85 16.25 18.87
CA MET A 568 -18.38 17.35 19.71
C MET A 568 -18.97 18.70 19.29
N VAL A 569 -19.02 19.00 17.98
CA VAL A 569 -19.67 20.20 17.45
C VAL A 569 -21.16 20.25 17.84
N THR A 570 -21.84 19.10 17.78
CA THR A 570 -23.25 18.98 18.13
C THR A 570 -23.49 19.28 19.61
N ILE A 571 -22.62 18.77 20.49
CA ILE A 571 -22.65 19.01 21.94
C ILE A 571 -22.30 20.47 22.25
N ARG A 572 -21.30 21.06 21.58
CA ARG A 572 -20.94 22.47 21.78
C ARG A 572 -22.12 23.40 21.45
N ARG A 573 -22.91 23.07 20.42
CA ARG A 573 -24.13 23.84 20.06
C ARG A 573 -25.26 23.74 21.09
N THR A 574 -25.29 22.71 21.94
CA THR A 574 -26.31 22.59 23.01
C THR A 574 -25.92 23.35 24.28
N GLY A 575 -24.69 23.87 24.37
CA GLY A 575 -24.19 24.62 25.53
C GLY A 575 -23.83 23.74 26.73
N GLU A 576 -23.75 22.42 26.53
CA GLU A 576 -23.38 21.44 27.56
C GLU A 576 -21.86 21.41 27.77
N TYR A 577 -21.42 21.14 29.00
CA TYR A 577 -20.00 20.96 29.31
C TYR A 577 -19.50 19.67 28.64
N LEU A 578 -18.42 19.78 27.87
CA LEU A 578 -17.82 18.65 27.17
C LEU A 578 -16.65 18.11 27.99
N ASP A 579 -16.85 16.98 28.67
CA ASP A 579 -15.71 16.17 29.12
C ASP A 579 -15.10 15.46 27.91
N LEU A 580 -13.79 15.60 27.78
CA LEU A 580 -13.06 15.37 26.54
C LEU A 580 -12.46 13.96 26.44
N SER A 581 -12.85 13.06 27.32
CA SER A 581 -12.51 11.65 27.23
C SER A 581 -13.31 10.95 26.10
N ARG A 582 -12.74 9.89 25.49
CA ARG A 582 -13.41 9.06 24.46
C ARG A 582 -14.79 8.57 24.90
N PRO A 583 -14.89 8.01 26.12
CA PRO A 583 -16.15 7.55 26.68
C PRO A 583 -17.19 8.66 26.83
N ASP A 584 -16.80 9.81 27.39
CA ASP A 584 -17.76 10.86 27.73
C ASP A 584 -18.34 11.53 26.49
N VAL A 585 -17.56 11.68 25.41
CA VAL A 585 -18.06 12.25 24.15
C VAL A 585 -19.17 11.39 23.56
N LEU A 586 -19.05 10.05 23.61
CA LEU A 586 -20.09 9.15 23.11
C LEU A 586 -21.28 9.06 24.06
N ASP A 587 -21.03 9.05 25.37
CA ASP A 587 -22.09 9.03 26.38
C ASP A 587 -22.94 10.32 26.32
N HIS A 588 -22.28 11.48 26.22
CA HIS A 588 -22.94 12.76 26.02
C HIS A 588 -23.65 12.82 24.67
N LEU A 589 -23.04 12.30 23.59
CA LEU A 589 -23.72 12.24 22.28
C LEU A 589 -25.01 11.43 22.38
N VAL A 590 -24.95 10.22 22.95
CA VAL A 590 -26.13 9.35 23.09
C VAL A 590 -27.18 10.01 23.99
N THR A 591 -26.76 10.58 25.12
CA THR A 591 -27.65 11.27 26.07
C THR A 591 -28.30 12.50 25.46
N SER A 592 -27.55 13.32 24.72
CA SER A 592 -28.02 14.56 24.10
C SER A 592 -28.88 14.28 22.85
N LEU A 593 -28.61 13.20 22.10
CA LEU A 593 -29.51 12.71 21.06
C LEU A 593 -30.82 12.17 21.65
N TRP A 594 -30.75 11.48 22.78
CA TRP A 594 -31.90 10.91 23.47
C TRP A 594 -32.79 11.98 24.14
N SER A 595 -32.21 13.07 24.63
CA SER A 595 -32.94 14.15 25.31
C SER A 595 -33.82 14.98 24.35
N ARG A 596 -33.44 15.09 23.07
CA ARG A 596 -34.14 15.91 22.06
C ARG A 596 -35.61 15.49 21.80
N PRO A 597 -35.93 14.20 21.53
CA PRO A 597 -37.32 13.74 21.40
C PRO A 597 -38.07 13.69 22.73
N HIS A 598 -37.35 13.54 23.85
CA HIS A 598 -37.92 13.39 25.19
C HIS A 598 -38.70 14.64 25.66
N ALA A 599 -38.32 15.81 25.17
CA ALA A 599 -39.00 17.08 25.47
C ALA A 599 -40.27 17.31 24.62
N GLU A 600 -40.39 16.70 23.44
CA GLU A 600 -41.43 17.04 22.46
C GLU A 600 -42.52 15.94 22.27
N ALA A 601 -42.25 14.68 22.65
CA ALA A 601 -43.09 13.55 22.24
C ALA A 601 -43.61 12.59 23.35
N GLY A 602 -43.53 12.96 24.64
CA GLY A 602 -44.23 12.25 25.72
C GLY A 602 -43.65 10.88 26.12
N TYR A 603 -42.34 10.68 25.95
CA TYR A 603 -41.62 9.43 26.27
C TYR A 603 -40.98 9.39 27.66
N HIS A 604 -41.46 10.20 28.62
CA HIS A 604 -40.83 10.38 29.95
C HIS A 604 -40.63 9.07 30.76
N ASP A 605 -41.36 8.00 30.43
CA ASP A 605 -41.25 6.68 31.05
C ASP A 605 -40.09 5.81 30.51
N LEU A 606 -39.45 6.22 29.40
CA LEU A 606 -38.32 5.55 28.77
C LEU A 606 -36.99 6.21 29.20
N THR A 607 -36.45 5.76 30.33
CA THR A 607 -35.17 6.28 30.88
C THR A 607 -33.96 5.88 30.03
N LEU A 608 -32.82 6.54 30.24
CA LEU A 608 -31.54 6.14 29.63
C LEU A 608 -31.17 4.69 29.99
N ASP A 609 -31.40 4.26 31.23
CA ASP A 609 -31.15 2.87 31.63
C ASP A 609 -31.95 1.87 30.78
N ARG A 610 -33.22 2.17 30.49
CA ARG A 610 -34.07 1.35 29.62
C ARG A 610 -33.60 1.40 28.16
N LEU A 611 -33.09 2.53 27.69
CA LEU A 611 -32.47 2.64 26.36
C LEU A 611 -31.27 1.71 26.23
N PHE A 612 -30.34 1.74 27.19
CA PHE A 612 -29.16 0.86 27.19
C PHE A 612 -29.53 -0.61 27.33
N ALA A 613 -30.43 -0.94 28.28
CA ALA A 613 -30.91 -2.30 28.48
C ALA A 613 -31.68 -2.86 27.27
N GLY A 614 -32.42 -2.01 26.54
CA GLY A 614 -33.18 -2.40 25.37
C GLY A 614 -32.35 -2.49 24.09
N LEU A 615 -31.55 -1.48 23.75
CA LEU A 615 -30.78 -1.46 22.50
C LEU A 615 -29.49 -2.29 22.57
N GLY A 616 -28.94 -2.53 23.75
CA GLY A 616 -27.76 -3.37 23.97
C GLY A 616 -27.87 -4.78 23.36
N PRO A 617 -28.93 -5.56 23.69
CA PRO A 617 -29.19 -6.87 23.11
C PRO A 617 -29.31 -6.86 21.58
N LEU A 618 -29.95 -5.82 21.00
CA LEU A 618 -30.04 -5.67 19.56
C LEU A 618 -28.65 -5.44 18.95
N ALA A 619 -27.83 -4.57 19.54
CA ALA A 619 -26.47 -4.32 19.10
C ALA A 619 -25.60 -5.59 19.19
N GLU A 620 -25.65 -6.34 20.30
CA GLU A 620 -24.96 -7.63 20.45
C GLU A 620 -25.41 -8.64 19.39
N HIS A 621 -26.72 -8.74 19.13
CA HIS A 621 -27.27 -9.63 18.11
C HIS A 621 -26.71 -9.29 16.72
N LEU A 622 -26.78 -8.02 16.32
CA LEU A 622 -26.30 -7.53 15.03
C LEU A 622 -24.80 -7.81 14.81
N ILE A 623 -23.96 -7.61 15.83
CA ILE A 623 -22.53 -7.97 15.76
C ILE A 623 -22.35 -9.49 15.61
N ARG A 624 -23.13 -10.28 16.35
CA ARG A 624 -23.05 -11.75 16.34
C ARG A 624 -23.43 -12.35 14.99
N VAL A 625 -24.52 -11.87 14.39
CA VAL A 625 -25.00 -12.35 13.08
C VAL A 625 -24.29 -11.67 11.91
N ARG A 626 -23.40 -10.70 12.18
CA ARG A 626 -22.71 -9.86 11.19
C ARG A 626 -23.67 -9.18 10.23
N GLN A 627 -24.69 -8.54 10.80
CA GLN A 627 -25.67 -7.76 10.05
C GLN A 627 -25.75 -6.37 10.67
N ASP A 628 -25.98 -5.36 9.84
CA ASP A 628 -26.27 -4.00 10.32
C ASP A 628 -27.76 -3.75 10.56
N ARG A 629 -28.60 -4.69 10.12
CA ARG A 629 -30.06 -4.55 10.08
C ARG A 629 -30.75 -5.74 10.71
N GLN A 630 -31.86 -5.44 11.38
CA GLN A 630 -32.83 -6.44 11.79
C GLN A 630 -34.24 -6.01 11.36
N ASP A 631 -35.10 -6.96 10.99
CA ASP A 631 -36.49 -6.63 10.73
C ASP A 631 -37.19 -6.13 12.02
N LEU A 632 -38.18 -5.26 11.86
CA LEU A 632 -38.84 -4.60 12.99
C LEU A 632 -39.48 -5.59 13.97
N ALA A 633 -40.06 -6.69 13.46
CA ALA A 633 -40.73 -7.68 14.30
C ALA A 633 -39.72 -8.47 15.15
N SER A 634 -38.64 -8.94 14.54
CA SER A 634 -37.56 -9.66 15.24
C SER A 634 -36.80 -8.75 16.19
N ALA A 635 -36.54 -7.49 15.82
CA ALA A 635 -35.93 -6.51 16.72
C ALA A 635 -36.83 -6.25 17.94
N THR A 636 -38.13 -6.08 17.73
CA THR A 636 -39.11 -5.92 18.82
C THR A 636 -39.12 -7.16 19.71
N ALA A 637 -39.16 -8.35 19.13
CA ALA A 637 -39.14 -9.62 19.86
C ALA A 637 -37.85 -9.82 20.67
N LEU A 638 -36.69 -9.44 20.12
CA LEU A 638 -35.40 -9.48 20.83
C LEU A 638 -35.42 -8.57 22.06
N LEU A 639 -35.88 -7.32 21.90
CA LEU A 639 -36.01 -6.36 22.99
C LEU A 639 -36.99 -6.85 24.07
N THR A 640 -38.16 -7.35 23.66
CA THR A 640 -39.14 -7.91 24.59
C THR A 640 -38.60 -9.13 25.33
N GLY A 641 -37.90 -10.02 24.63
CA GLY A 641 -37.24 -11.19 25.23
C GLY A 641 -36.11 -10.82 26.20
N ALA A 642 -35.47 -9.67 26.00
CA ALA A 642 -34.49 -9.09 26.93
C ALA A 642 -35.13 -8.33 28.11
N GLY A 643 -36.46 -8.37 28.24
CA GLY A 643 -37.18 -7.78 29.37
C GLY A 643 -37.61 -6.33 29.17
N GLU A 644 -37.61 -5.80 27.94
CA GLU A 644 -38.10 -4.45 27.64
C GLU A 644 -39.59 -4.49 27.20
N PRO A 645 -40.55 -4.20 28.11
CA PRO A 645 -41.98 -4.39 27.85
C PRO A 645 -42.57 -3.36 26.88
N SER A 646 -41.84 -2.28 26.58
CA SER A 646 -42.23 -1.21 25.66
C SER A 646 -41.34 -1.19 24.41
N ALA A 647 -40.82 -2.34 23.99
CA ALA A 647 -39.87 -2.50 22.89
C ALA A 647 -40.20 -1.67 21.62
N ALA A 648 -41.43 -1.74 21.13
CA ALA A 648 -41.85 -0.97 19.95
C ALA A 648 -41.77 0.55 20.16
N ARG A 649 -42.20 1.05 21.33
CA ARG A 649 -42.10 2.47 21.71
C ARG A 649 -40.65 2.91 21.90
N LEU A 650 -39.80 2.02 22.43
CA LEU A 650 -38.38 2.30 22.60
C LEU A 650 -37.67 2.46 21.24
N ILE A 651 -37.97 1.58 20.28
CA ILE A 651 -37.45 1.67 18.91
C ILE A 651 -37.91 2.99 18.27
N GLU A 652 -39.20 3.32 18.37
CA GLU A 652 -39.74 4.58 17.82
C GLU A 652 -39.04 5.81 18.42
N ALA A 653 -38.87 5.85 19.74
CA ALA A 653 -38.12 6.91 20.42
C ALA A 653 -36.65 6.97 19.97
N ALA A 654 -36.01 5.82 19.76
CA ALA A 654 -34.62 5.75 19.28
C ALA A 654 -34.47 6.19 17.81
N VAL A 655 -35.48 5.96 16.98
CA VAL A 655 -35.56 6.49 15.60
C VAL A 655 -35.67 8.01 15.63
N MET A 656 -36.55 8.54 16.48
CA MET A 656 -36.72 9.99 16.65
C MET A 656 -35.47 10.66 17.21
N ALA A 657 -34.77 10.01 18.14
CA ALA A 657 -33.48 10.44 18.68
C ALA A 657 -32.36 10.40 17.63
N GLY A 658 -32.56 9.64 16.55
CA GLY A 658 -31.55 9.45 15.53
C GLY A 658 -30.40 8.56 15.95
N LEU A 659 -30.63 7.66 16.91
CA LEU A 659 -29.69 6.60 17.30
C LEU A 659 -29.79 5.41 16.35
N VAL A 660 -30.99 5.16 15.86
CA VAL A 660 -31.32 4.15 14.84
C VAL A 660 -32.10 4.80 13.70
N ASP A 661 -32.02 4.21 12.52
CA ASP A 661 -32.86 4.56 11.37
C ASP A 661 -33.79 3.39 11.07
N GLN A 662 -35.00 3.69 10.59
CA GLN A 662 -36.00 2.71 10.21
C GLN A 662 -36.44 2.93 8.76
N ASP A 663 -36.49 1.86 7.98
CA ASP A 663 -37.04 1.87 6.62
C ASP A 663 -37.95 0.65 6.38
N SER A 664 -38.44 0.49 5.14
CA SER A 664 -39.32 -0.62 4.74
C SER A 664 -38.70 -2.01 4.89
N SER A 665 -37.41 -2.10 5.16
CA SER A 665 -36.64 -3.32 5.28
C SER A 665 -36.15 -3.61 6.71
N GLY A 666 -36.42 -2.74 7.68
CA GLY A 666 -36.10 -2.97 9.10
C GLY A 666 -35.45 -1.77 9.79
N ILE A 667 -34.71 -2.07 10.86
CA ILE A 667 -34.03 -1.09 11.72
C ILE A 667 -32.52 -1.28 11.63
N THR A 668 -31.78 -0.18 11.60
CA THR A 668 -30.31 -0.13 11.59
C THR A 668 -29.82 0.90 12.59
N PHE A 669 -28.69 0.70 13.25
CA PHE A 669 -28.04 1.78 13.98
C PHE A 669 -27.54 2.84 13.00
N ARG A 670 -27.79 4.13 13.30
CA ARG A 670 -27.42 5.24 12.40
C ARG A 670 -25.92 5.27 12.12
N HIS A 671 -25.12 4.87 13.11
CA HIS A 671 -23.69 4.71 12.93
C HIS A 671 -23.18 3.49 13.71
N ARG A 672 -22.22 2.77 13.11
CA ARG A 672 -21.63 1.57 13.69
C ARG A 672 -20.95 1.81 15.04
N VAL A 673 -20.33 2.98 15.24
CA VAL A 673 -19.75 3.33 16.54
C VAL A 673 -20.82 3.38 17.62
N ILE A 674 -22.05 3.81 17.31
CA ILE A 674 -23.18 3.80 18.26
C ILE A 674 -23.58 2.35 18.57
N ARG A 675 -23.70 1.49 17.55
CA ARG A 675 -23.96 0.04 17.74
C ARG A 675 -22.90 -0.58 18.67
N ASP A 676 -21.62 -0.39 18.34
CA ASP A 676 -20.51 -0.99 19.08
C ASP A 676 -20.43 -0.43 20.52
N TYR A 677 -20.83 0.83 20.74
CA TYR A 677 -20.97 1.44 22.07
C TYR A 677 -22.09 0.81 22.91
N PHE A 678 -23.29 0.62 22.35
CA PHE A 678 -24.40 -0.06 23.04
C PHE A 678 -24.08 -1.53 23.35
N ALA A 679 -23.44 -2.23 22.41
CA ALA A 679 -22.98 -3.60 22.66
C ALA A 679 -21.95 -3.65 23.80
N ALA A 680 -21.04 -2.69 23.86
CA ALA A 680 -20.05 -2.60 24.92
C ALA A 680 -20.68 -2.33 26.30
N ALA A 681 -21.69 -1.45 26.35
CA ALA A 681 -22.43 -1.18 27.58
C ALA A 681 -23.12 -2.44 28.13
N ALA A 682 -23.77 -3.20 27.24
CA ALA A 682 -24.44 -4.45 27.59
C ALA A 682 -23.46 -5.53 28.07
N LEU A 683 -22.32 -5.66 27.40
CA LEU A 683 -21.24 -6.57 27.82
C LEU A 683 -20.70 -6.20 29.19
N ALA A 684 -20.41 -4.91 29.40
CA ALA A 684 -19.84 -4.42 30.66
C ALA A 684 -20.78 -4.69 31.85
N ALA A 685 -22.08 -4.49 31.68
CA ALA A 685 -23.07 -4.78 32.72
C ALA A 685 -23.08 -6.26 33.14
N ARG A 686 -22.70 -7.18 32.24
CA ARG A 686 -22.75 -8.64 32.44
C ARG A 686 -21.41 -9.29 32.77
N ILE A 687 -20.29 -8.60 32.60
CA ILE A 687 -18.96 -9.10 33.01
C ILE A 687 -18.92 -9.54 34.48
N PRO A 688 -19.49 -8.78 35.45
CA PRO A 688 -19.55 -9.20 36.85
C PRO A 688 -20.33 -10.50 37.07
N ASP A 689 -21.25 -10.86 36.17
CA ASP A 689 -22.03 -12.09 36.22
C ASP A 689 -21.26 -13.33 35.72
N GLY A 690 -20.00 -13.15 35.28
CA GLY A 690 -19.13 -14.25 34.89
C GLY A 690 -19.35 -14.78 33.48
N ILE A 691 -19.81 -13.95 32.54
CA ILE A 691 -19.93 -14.33 31.12
C ILE A 691 -18.60 -14.81 30.54
N ALA A 692 -18.62 -15.85 29.70
CA ALA A 692 -17.40 -16.39 29.11
C ALA A 692 -16.96 -15.53 27.90
N VAL A 693 -15.71 -15.07 27.90
CA VAL A 693 -15.15 -14.33 26.75
C VAL A 693 -15.09 -15.17 25.47
N ALA A 694 -15.03 -16.50 25.61
CA ALA A 694 -15.06 -17.46 24.50
C ALA A 694 -16.36 -17.41 23.68
N ASP A 695 -17.45 -16.86 24.23
CA ASP A 695 -18.72 -16.68 23.51
C ASP A 695 -18.65 -15.54 22.47
N TYR A 696 -17.57 -14.74 22.51
CA TYR A 696 -17.39 -13.53 21.71
C TYR A 696 -16.11 -13.57 20.86
N ILE A 697 -15.07 -14.25 21.36
CA ILE A 697 -13.77 -14.39 20.70
C ILE A 697 -13.37 -15.86 20.70
N ASP A 698 -12.93 -16.36 19.55
CA ASP A 698 -12.29 -17.67 19.47
C ASP A 698 -10.89 -17.62 20.13
N PRO A 699 -10.67 -18.31 21.27
CA PRO A 699 -9.37 -18.31 21.95
C PRO A 699 -8.25 -18.96 21.12
N ALA A 700 -8.59 -19.78 20.11
CA ALA A 700 -7.63 -20.45 19.24
C ALA A 700 -7.21 -19.61 18.03
N ALA A 701 -7.91 -18.52 17.72
CA ALA A 701 -7.65 -17.64 16.58
C ALA A 701 -7.68 -16.15 16.98
N TRP A 702 -7.41 -15.84 18.24
CA TRP A 702 -7.62 -14.50 18.81
C TRP A 702 -6.83 -13.38 18.11
N TRP A 703 -5.67 -13.66 17.53
CA TRP A 703 -4.91 -12.64 16.79
C TRP A 703 -5.56 -12.23 15.45
N THR A 704 -6.66 -12.87 15.06
CA THR A 704 -7.45 -12.50 13.88
C THR A 704 -8.46 -11.39 14.21
N GLU A 705 -8.90 -10.67 13.18
CA GLU A 705 -9.90 -9.63 13.35
C GLU A 705 -11.24 -10.22 13.82
N SER A 706 -11.68 -9.79 15.00
CA SER A 706 -12.99 -10.15 15.56
C SER A 706 -14.03 -9.07 15.23
N PRO A 707 -15.28 -9.44 14.88
CA PRO A 707 -16.36 -8.47 14.73
C PRO A 707 -16.61 -7.68 16.03
N TRP A 708 -16.27 -8.27 17.17
CA TRP A 708 -16.39 -7.68 18.50
C TRP A 708 -15.25 -6.72 18.87
N ARG A 709 -14.17 -6.64 18.08
CA ARG A 709 -12.98 -5.84 18.42
C ARG A 709 -13.30 -4.39 18.77
N ALA A 710 -14.22 -3.77 18.02
CA ALA A 710 -14.63 -2.38 18.26
C ALA A 710 -15.43 -2.23 19.56
N ALA A 711 -16.45 -3.07 19.77
CA ALA A 711 -17.27 -3.06 20.99
C ALA A 711 -16.43 -3.36 22.24
N LEU A 712 -15.61 -4.40 22.20
CA LEU A 712 -14.72 -4.76 23.31
C LEU A 712 -13.68 -3.68 23.63
N GLY A 713 -13.33 -2.84 22.65
CA GLY A 713 -12.49 -1.67 22.87
C GLY A 713 -13.15 -0.55 23.69
N PHE A 714 -14.48 -0.55 23.80
CA PHE A 714 -15.26 0.37 24.63
C PHE A 714 -15.54 -0.18 26.03
N VAL A 715 -15.62 -1.51 26.22
CA VAL A 715 -15.94 -2.15 27.52
C VAL A 715 -15.24 -1.55 28.75
N PRO A 716 -13.92 -1.24 28.74
CA PRO A 716 -13.24 -0.66 29.91
C PRO A 716 -13.87 0.60 30.48
N GLN A 717 -14.51 1.39 29.62
CA GLN A 717 -15.05 2.68 30.03
C GLN A 717 -16.20 2.57 31.03
N PHE A 718 -16.86 1.41 31.09
CA PHE A 718 -18.00 1.16 31.98
C PHE A 718 -17.58 0.60 33.34
N HIS A 719 -16.30 0.26 33.56
CA HIS A 719 -15.83 -0.41 34.78
C HIS A 719 -15.04 0.47 35.75
N GLY A 720 -14.67 1.71 35.37
CA GLY A 720 -13.91 2.66 36.21
C GLY A 720 -12.48 2.22 36.62
N THR A 721 -12.14 0.93 36.49
CA THR A 721 -10.82 0.34 36.75
C THR A 721 -10.50 -0.73 35.69
N PRO A 722 -9.23 -0.90 35.26
CA PRO A 722 -8.88 -1.88 34.22
C PRO A 722 -8.95 -3.35 34.67
N GLY A 723 -8.90 -3.62 35.98
CA GLY A 723 -8.72 -4.96 36.56
C GLY A 723 -9.72 -6.02 36.09
N PRO A 724 -11.05 -5.81 36.24
CA PRO A 724 -12.06 -6.77 35.79
C PRO A 724 -11.96 -7.10 34.29
N VAL A 725 -11.65 -6.08 33.47
CA VAL A 725 -11.51 -6.26 32.03
C VAL A 725 -10.22 -6.99 31.66
N VAL A 726 -9.11 -6.73 32.35
CA VAL A 726 -7.87 -7.50 32.13
C VAL A 726 -8.06 -8.97 32.52
N GLY A 727 -8.75 -9.25 33.63
CA GLY A 727 -9.06 -10.63 34.04
C GLY A 727 -9.93 -11.36 33.02
N TRP A 728 -10.96 -10.69 32.50
CA TRP A 728 -11.89 -11.28 31.54
C TRP A 728 -11.33 -11.39 30.11
N LEU A 729 -10.69 -10.33 29.62
CA LEU A 729 -10.25 -10.20 28.22
C LEU A 729 -8.81 -10.64 28.00
N GLY A 730 -7.94 -10.54 29.02
CA GLY A 730 -6.49 -10.71 28.87
C GLY A 730 -6.10 -12.07 28.29
N GLU A 731 -6.78 -13.14 28.71
CA GLU A 731 -6.53 -14.48 28.16
C GLU A 731 -7.03 -14.61 26.73
N ALA A 732 -8.18 -14.06 26.36
CA ALA A 732 -8.74 -14.25 25.02
C ALA A 732 -8.31 -13.22 23.98
N GLN A 733 -7.94 -11.99 24.36
CA GLN A 733 -7.43 -10.92 23.48
C GLN A 733 -6.42 -10.04 24.24
N PRO A 734 -5.19 -10.52 24.46
CA PRO A 734 -4.18 -9.77 25.21
C PRO A 734 -3.84 -8.42 24.58
N GLU A 735 -3.88 -8.30 23.25
CA GLU A 735 -3.63 -7.01 22.57
C GLU A 735 -4.72 -5.97 22.89
N LEU A 736 -5.98 -6.38 22.89
CA LEU A 736 -7.07 -5.46 23.21
C LEU A 736 -7.06 -5.11 24.69
N ALA A 737 -6.85 -6.09 25.57
CA ALA A 737 -6.66 -5.83 27.00
C ALA A 737 -5.49 -4.86 27.26
N ALA A 738 -4.41 -4.94 26.47
CA ALA A 738 -3.28 -4.03 26.58
C ALA A 738 -3.67 -2.59 26.19
N MET A 739 -4.47 -2.43 25.13
CA MET A 739 -5.06 -1.13 24.76
C MET A 739 -5.93 -0.57 25.89
N CYS A 740 -6.73 -1.42 26.56
CA CYS A 740 -7.56 -1.01 27.69
C CYS A 740 -6.70 -0.46 28.84
N VAL A 741 -5.63 -1.18 29.19
CA VAL A 741 -4.68 -0.77 30.25
C VAL A 741 -3.90 0.49 29.88
N GLN A 742 -3.60 0.71 28.60
CA GLN A 742 -2.93 1.92 28.14
C GLN A 742 -3.84 3.15 28.18
N ARG A 743 -5.15 2.98 27.88
CA ARG A 743 -6.13 4.07 27.81
C ARG A 743 -6.77 4.44 29.15
N GLY A 744 -6.83 3.51 30.10
CA GLY A 744 -7.32 3.82 31.44
C GLY A 744 -6.38 4.83 32.11
N GLU A 745 -6.91 5.97 32.53
CA GLU A 745 -6.16 7.04 33.21
C GLU A 745 -5.49 6.60 34.53
N SER A 746 -5.75 5.36 34.98
CA SER A 746 -5.05 4.75 36.10
C SER A 746 -3.66 4.23 35.69
N SER A 747 -2.65 4.69 36.40
CA SER A 747 -1.31 4.11 36.54
C SER A 747 -1.32 2.72 37.22
N ASP A 748 -2.32 1.88 36.94
CA ASP A 748 -2.50 0.56 37.55
C ASP A 748 -1.43 -0.42 37.07
N ASP A 749 -0.31 -0.35 37.76
CA ASP A 749 0.85 -1.21 37.55
C ASP A 749 0.50 -2.70 37.80
N THR A 750 -0.55 -2.98 38.57
CA THR A 750 -1.03 -4.35 38.81
C THR A 750 -1.67 -4.93 37.57
N ALA A 751 -2.58 -4.20 36.92
CA ALA A 751 -3.17 -4.60 35.64
C ALA A 751 -2.10 -4.85 34.55
N ARG A 752 -1.10 -3.97 34.46
CA ARG A 752 0.06 -4.13 33.56
C ARG A 752 0.86 -5.40 33.90
N ARG A 753 1.13 -5.66 35.18
CA ARG A 753 1.85 -6.87 35.63
C ARG A 753 1.07 -8.15 35.32
N THR A 754 -0.22 -8.18 35.61
CA THR A 754 -1.10 -9.33 35.31
C THR A 754 -1.09 -9.65 33.82
N LEU A 755 -1.30 -8.65 32.97
CA LEU A 755 -1.35 -8.86 31.52
C LEU A 755 0.00 -9.28 30.94
N ARG A 756 1.12 -8.72 31.42
CA ARG A 756 2.46 -9.23 31.08
C ARG A 756 2.63 -10.70 31.45
N GLY A 757 2.12 -11.12 32.61
CA GLY A 757 2.09 -12.52 33.03
C GLY A 757 1.36 -13.41 32.04
N VAL A 758 0.16 -13.01 31.60
CA VAL A 758 -0.63 -13.73 30.58
C VAL A 758 0.13 -13.85 29.26
N ILE A 759 0.70 -12.75 28.76
CA ILE A 759 1.46 -12.73 27.51
C ILE A 759 2.70 -13.62 27.60
N ARG A 760 3.44 -13.58 28.73
CA ARG A 760 4.61 -14.43 28.95
C ARG A 760 4.25 -15.91 29.00
N ALA A 761 3.19 -16.28 29.70
CA ALA A 761 2.71 -17.66 29.73
C ALA A 761 2.38 -18.16 28.32
N ARG A 762 1.73 -17.32 27.51
CA ARG A 762 1.46 -17.61 26.09
C ARG A 762 2.74 -17.78 25.28
N LEU A 763 3.74 -16.90 25.45
CA LEU A 763 5.04 -16.98 24.77
C LEU A 763 5.90 -18.17 25.21
N ALA A 764 5.70 -18.68 26.44
CA ALA A 764 6.42 -19.85 26.98
C ALA A 764 5.83 -21.21 26.55
N GLY A 765 4.61 -21.24 26.01
CA GLY A 765 3.98 -22.46 25.46
C GLY A 765 4.63 -23.00 24.18
N THR A 766 3.83 -23.54 23.25
CA THR A 766 4.29 -24.21 22.02
C THR A 766 5.35 -23.38 21.25
N PRO A 767 6.51 -23.95 20.90
CA PRO A 767 7.63 -23.22 20.28
C PRO A 767 7.35 -22.77 18.83
N VAL A 768 6.36 -23.38 18.17
CA VAL A 768 5.93 -23.02 16.82
C VAL A 768 4.58 -22.34 16.92
N ARG A 769 4.53 -21.04 16.61
CA ARG A 769 3.32 -20.23 16.62
C ARG A 769 3.06 -19.60 15.25
N PRO A 770 1.79 -19.31 14.92
CA PRO A 770 1.46 -18.46 13.78
C PRO A 770 2.19 -17.11 13.86
N PRO A 771 2.83 -16.64 12.78
CA PRO A 771 3.54 -15.35 12.80
C PRO A 771 2.66 -14.15 13.19
N ALA A 772 1.38 -14.18 12.79
CA ALA A 772 0.41 -13.15 13.17
C ALA A 772 0.14 -13.10 14.68
N GLU A 773 0.13 -14.25 15.36
CA GLU A 773 0.00 -14.33 16.82
C GLU A 773 1.19 -13.67 17.50
N LEU A 774 2.42 -13.99 17.06
CA LEU A 774 3.64 -13.37 17.57
C LEU A 774 3.60 -11.85 17.39
N ALA A 775 3.23 -11.37 16.20
CA ALA A 775 3.10 -9.94 15.94
C ALA A 775 2.10 -9.26 16.91
N ALA A 776 0.95 -9.89 17.19
CA ALA A 776 -0.05 -9.36 18.12
C ALA A 776 0.44 -9.33 19.58
N LEU A 777 1.10 -10.41 20.05
CA LEU A 777 1.71 -10.44 21.39
C LEU A 777 2.81 -9.39 21.55
N GLY A 778 3.60 -9.14 20.50
CA GLY A 778 4.62 -8.10 20.48
C GLY A 778 4.04 -6.70 20.65
N ARG A 779 2.96 -6.38 19.93
CA ARG A 779 2.24 -5.11 20.09
C ARG A 779 1.63 -4.97 21.48
N ALA A 780 1.06 -6.05 22.02
CA ALA A 780 0.54 -6.08 23.38
C ALA A 780 1.63 -5.72 24.41
N LEU A 781 2.79 -6.38 24.33
CA LEU A 781 3.96 -6.08 25.18
C LEU A 781 4.43 -4.63 25.04
N ALA A 782 4.41 -4.08 23.82
CA ALA A 782 4.80 -2.70 23.58
C ALA A 782 3.97 -1.69 24.39
N MET A 783 2.67 -1.96 24.56
CA MET A 783 1.71 -1.09 25.27
C MET A 783 1.79 -1.21 26.80
N VAL A 784 2.05 -2.42 27.32
CA VAL A 784 2.09 -2.68 28.77
C VAL A 784 3.49 -2.65 29.37
N GLY A 785 4.52 -2.57 28.53
CA GLY A 785 5.94 -2.65 28.89
C GLY A 785 6.52 -4.03 28.56
N ASP A 786 7.60 -4.06 27.79
CA ASP A 786 8.33 -5.28 27.47
C ASP A 786 9.51 -5.45 28.43
N ASP A 787 9.40 -6.45 29.30
CA ASP A 787 10.36 -6.76 30.36
C ASP A 787 11.16 -8.02 30.05
N ARG A 788 11.15 -8.47 28.78
CA ARG A 788 12.06 -9.54 28.33
C ARG A 788 13.51 -9.04 28.42
N PRO A 789 14.45 -9.90 28.83
CA PRO A 789 15.87 -9.55 28.90
C PRO A 789 16.36 -8.97 27.57
N GLY A 790 17.12 -7.87 27.62
CA GLY A 790 17.76 -7.29 26.44
C GLY A 790 16.86 -6.50 25.48
N VAL A 791 15.56 -6.30 25.79
CA VAL A 791 14.60 -5.58 24.93
C VAL A 791 14.39 -4.13 25.38
N GLY A 792 14.25 -3.92 26.69
CA GLY A 792 13.89 -2.63 27.28
C GLY A 792 15.06 -1.82 27.86
N VAL A 793 14.72 -0.96 28.82
CA VAL A 793 15.64 -0.05 29.52
C VAL A 793 15.69 -0.36 31.01
N GLY A 794 16.89 -0.32 31.60
CA GLY A 794 17.14 -0.50 33.02
C GLY A 794 17.24 0.86 33.70
N HIS A 795 17.13 0.88 35.02
CA HIS A 795 17.21 2.12 35.81
C HIS A 795 18.37 2.02 36.78
N THR A 796 19.28 2.99 36.74
CA THR A 796 20.26 3.23 37.81
C THR A 796 19.73 4.35 38.72
N THR A 797 20.37 4.60 39.86
CA THR A 797 20.01 5.71 40.76
C THR A 797 20.15 7.09 40.10
N ALA A 798 20.80 7.20 38.93
CA ALA A 798 21.10 8.47 38.26
C ALA A 798 20.48 8.61 36.85
N ALA A 799 20.25 7.51 36.11
CA ALA A 799 19.73 7.56 34.73
C ALA A 799 19.17 6.21 34.23
N ALA A 800 18.31 6.27 33.21
CA ALA A 800 17.91 5.11 32.41
C ALA A 800 19.08 4.66 31.51
N VAL A 801 19.28 3.34 31.37
CA VAL A 801 20.36 2.77 30.56
C VAL A 801 19.78 1.66 29.68
N PRO A 802 20.10 1.61 28.36
CA PRO A 802 19.68 0.50 27.51
C PRO A 802 20.13 -0.84 28.10
N VAL A 803 19.29 -1.86 28.14
CA VAL A 803 19.70 -3.22 28.57
C VAL A 803 20.04 -4.02 27.33
N ILE A 804 21.29 -4.46 27.19
CA ILE A 804 21.73 -5.25 26.03
C ILE A 804 22.08 -6.65 26.53
N GLU A 805 21.44 -7.65 25.95
CA GLU A 805 21.80 -9.05 26.18
C GLU A 805 22.92 -9.46 25.22
N TRP A 806 24.10 -9.78 25.78
CA TRP A 806 25.31 -10.10 25.02
C TRP A 806 25.46 -11.62 24.85
N VAL A 807 25.72 -12.06 23.63
CA VAL A 807 26.00 -13.46 23.26
C VAL A 807 27.48 -13.59 22.89
N LEU A 808 28.20 -14.53 23.51
CA LEU A 808 29.58 -14.82 23.18
C LEU A 808 29.67 -15.59 21.87
N VAL A 809 30.40 -15.05 20.90
CA VAL A 809 30.74 -15.70 19.64
C VAL A 809 32.20 -16.12 19.72
N PRO A 810 32.51 -17.43 19.74
CA PRO A 810 33.89 -17.90 19.83
C PRO A 810 34.66 -17.63 18.53
N GLN A 811 35.99 -17.63 18.65
CA GLN A 811 36.88 -17.48 17.51
C GLN A 811 36.61 -18.56 16.46
N GLN A 812 36.50 -18.16 15.20
CA GLN A 812 36.20 -19.07 14.10
C GLN A 812 36.69 -18.54 12.75
N ARG A 813 36.70 -19.40 11.73
CA ARG A 813 37.00 -19.00 10.35
C ARG A 813 35.70 -18.82 9.57
N VAL A 814 35.55 -17.66 8.95
CA VAL A 814 34.37 -17.30 8.16
C VAL A 814 34.70 -17.36 6.66
N PRO A 815 33.92 -18.08 5.83
CA PRO A 815 34.13 -18.13 4.39
C PRO A 815 33.74 -16.82 3.72
N VAL A 816 34.61 -16.33 2.84
CA VAL A 816 34.42 -15.07 2.11
C VAL A 816 34.35 -15.36 0.62
N SER A 817 33.40 -14.73 -0.08
CA SER A 817 33.22 -14.97 -1.52
C SER A 817 34.50 -14.62 -2.30
N GLY A 818 35.00 -15.58 -3.09
CA GLY A 818 36.22 -15.39 -3.90
C GLY A 818 37.53 -15.30 -3.11
N SER A 819 37.59 -15.72 -1.85
CA SER A 819 38.82 -15.68 -1.03
C SER A 819 38.88 -16.80 0.02
N ALA A 820 40.08 -17.05 0.56
CA ALA A 820 40.25 -17.98 1.68
C ALA A 820 39.47 -17.51 2.93
N ALA A 821 38.96 -18.48 3.70
CA ALA A 821 38.25 -18.18 4.94
C ALA A 821 39.12 -17.38 5.92
N VAL A 822 38.54 -16.40 6.61
CA VAL A 822 39.28 -15.47 7.48
C VAL A 822 38.98 -15.72 8.94
N ALA A 823 40.03 -15.68 9.77
CA ALA A 823 39.91 -15.81 11.21
C ALA A 823 39.24 -14.55 11.80
N VAL A 824 38.12 -14.76 12.50
CA VAL A 824 37.41 -13.76 13.28
C VAL A 824 37.68 -14.09 14.76
N PRO A 825 38.33 -13.20 15.54
CA PRO A 825 38.54 -13.39 16.98
C PRO A 825 37.22 -13.59 17.74
N ALA A 826 37.28 -14.03 18.99
CA ALA A 826 36.08 -14.09 19.82
C ALA A 826 35.61 -12.69 20.23
N PHE A 827 34.29 -12.48 20.29
CA PHE A 827 33.66 -11.20 20.64
C PHE A 827 32.24 -11.45 21.17
N PHE A 828 31.60 -10.41 21.71
CA PHE A 828 30.18 -10.44 22.06
C PHE A 828 29.33 -9.74 21.00
N MET A 829 28.15 -10.28 20.69
CA MET A 829 27.14 -9.62 19.85
C MET A 829 25.81 -9.52 20.60
N SER A 830 25.05 -8.44 20.38
CA SER A 830 23.72 -8.31 20.96
C SER A 830 22.79 -9.39 20.40
N ARG A 831 22.01 -10.02 21.28
CA ARG A 831 21.06 -11.07 20.91
C ARG A 831 20.03 -10.57 19.88
N TYR A 832 19.56 -9.34 20.06
CA TYR A 832 18.57 -8.68 19.23
C TYR A 832 19.17 -7.45 18.51
N PRO A 833 18.54 -6.98 17.42
CA PRO A 833 18.70 -5.59 16.96
C PRO A 833 18.35 -4.59 18.07
N VAL A 834 18.92 -3.38 17.98
CA VAL A 834 18.62 -2.29 18.91
C VAL A 834 17.15 -1.91 18.80
N THR A 835 16.47 -1.72 19.92
CA THR A 835 15.03 -1.36 19.94
C THR A 835 14.80 0.14 19.98
N ASN A 836 13.60 0.59 19.61
CA ASN A 836 13.19 1.99 19.76
C ASN A 836 13.33 2.48 21.22
N ALA A 837 12.96 1.66 22.20
CA ALA A 837 13.08 2.00 23.62
C ALA A 837 14.54 2.22 24.05
N GLN A 838 15.47 1.42 23.54
CA GLN A 838 16.89 1.57 23.80
C GLN A 838 17.46 2.82 23.12
N TYR A 839 17.05 3.07 21.87
CA TYR A 839 17.49 4.23 21.11
C TYR A 839 16.95 5.55 21.69
N GLU A 840 15.74 5.55 22.25
CA GLU A 840 15.13 6.70 22.91
C GLU A 840 15.98 7.23 24.09
N VAL A 841 16.73 6.37 24.79
CA VAL A 841 17.64 6.82 25.85
C VAL A 841 18.77 7.69 25.29
N PHE A 842 19.33 7.32 24.13
CA PHE A 842 20.33 8.12 23.43
C PHE A 842 19.77 9.49 23.00
N LEU A 843 18.51 9.53 22.56
CA LEU A 843 17.83 10.79 22.22
C LEU A 843 17.70 11.71 23.45
N ARG A 844 17.23 11.15 24.57
CA ARG A 844 17.03 11.89 25.83
C ARG A 844 18.33 12.45 26.38
N ASP A 845 19.41 11.67 26.32
CA ASP A 845 20.75 12.07 26.74
C ASP A 845 21.41 13.09 25.80
N GLY A 846 20.71 13.50 24.73
CA GLY A 846 21.20 14.54 23.82
C GLY A 846 22.13 14.02 22.75
N GLY A 847 21.95 12.77 22.33
CA GLY A 847 22.72 12.11 21.29
C GLY A 847 22.86 12.91 20.00
N TYR A 848 21.84 13.67 19.59
CA TYR A 848 21.89 14.54 18.40
C TYR A 848 22.37 15.98 18.71
N ARG A 849 22.40 16.37 20.00
CA ARG A 849 22.83 17.69 20.47
C ARG A 849 24.34 17.78 20.69
N SER A 850 24.97 16.66 21.03
CA SER A 850 26.41 16.57 21.30
C SER A 850 27.17 16.01 20.10
N ASP A 851 28.30 16.63 19.78
CA ASP A 851 29.24 16.11 18.79
C ASP A 851 30.13 14.99 19.35
N GLY A 852 30.16 14.83 20.68
CA GLY A 852 31.15 14.00 21.39
C GLY A 852 31.13 12.51 21.03
N HIS A 853 30.02 12.00 20.49
CA HIS A 853 29.86 10.60 20.08
C HIS A 853 29.78 10.41 18.57
N TRP A 854 29.82 11.50 17.80
CA TRP A 854 29.76 11.45 16.35
C TRP A 854 31.15 11.48 15.75
N THR A 855 31.29 10.79 14.63
CA THR A 855 32.50 10.92 13.81
C THR A 855 32.49 12.24 13.05
N ARG A 856 33.66 12.72 12.61
CA ARG A 856 33.75 13.95 11.79
C ARG A 856 32.84 13.91 10.56
N ASP A 857 32.86 12.80 9.82
CA ASP A 857 31.99 12.58 8.66
C ASP A 857 30.50 12.56 9.07
N GLY A 858 30.19 11.93 10.21
CA GLY A 858 28.84 11.91 10.78
C GLY A 858 28.33 13.29 11.18
N ILE A 859 29.15 14.12 11.84
CA ILE A 859 28.82 15.51 12.19
C ILE A 859 28.55 16.33 10.93
N ALA A 860 29.43 16.20 9.92
CA ALA A 860 29.27 16.89 8.65
C ALA A 860 27.96 16.50 7.94
N CYS A 861 27.64 15.20 7.88
CA CYS A 861 26.39 14.70 7.30
C CYS A 861 25.16 15.16 8.09
N ARG A 862 25.17 15.01 9.42
CA ARG A 862 24.08 15.45 10.32
C ARG A 862 23.78 16.93 10.14
N ASN A 863 24.82 17.78 10.11
CA ASN A 863 24.67 19.22 9.94
C ASN A 863 24.22 19.61 8.54
N ARG A 864 24.72 18.93 7.50
CA ARG A 864 24.34 19.15 6.09
C ARG A 864 22.88 18.77 5.82
N LEU A 865 22.43 17.66 6.39
CA LEU A 865 21.09 17.10 6.16
C LEU A 865 20.06 17.50 7.23
N GLY A 866 20.48 18.26 8.25
CA GLY A 866 19.57 18.81 9.26
C GLY A 866 18.99 17.76 10.23
N TRP A 867 19.69 16.65 10.44
CA TRP A 867 19.23 15.55 11.28
C TRP A 867 19.18 15.93 12.76
N CYS A 868 17.98 15.89 13.36
CA CYS A 868 17.77 16.15 14.80
C CYS A 868 17.18 14.94 15.57
N ALA A 869 16.75 13.92 14.84
CA ALA A 869 16.15 12.67 15.31
C ALA A 869 16.24 11.61 14.19
N PRO A 870 16.01 10.31 14.48
CA PRO A 870 15.78 9.30 13.45
C PRO A 870 14.50 9.60 12.67
N GLU A 871 14.41 9.06 11.45
CA GLU A 871 13.17 9.05 10.67
C GLU A 871 12.15 8.10 11.31
N GLN A 872 10.87 8.43 11.20
CA GLN A 872 9.79 7.72 11.87
C GLN A 872 8.71 7.34 10.87
N TYR A 873 8.17 6.13 11.02
CA TYR A 873 7.19 5.56 10.08
C TYR A 873 5.84 5.24 10.72
N GLY A 874 5.66 5.61 11.98
CA GLY A 874 4.47 5.38 12.79
C GLY A 874 4.39 3.96 13.37
N PRO A 875 3.47 3.69 14.30
CA PRO A 875 3.19 2.33 14.75
C PRO A 875 2.76 1.43 13.56
N PRO A 876 3.25 0.18 13.49
CA PRO A 876 4.00 -0.51 14.54
C PRO A 876 5.53 -0.30 14.48
N PHE A 877 6.09 0.38 13.47
CA PHE A 877 7.55 0.55 13.31
C PHE A 877 8.20 1.20 14.53
N ASP A 878 7.54 2.21 15.08
CA ASP A 878 8.06 3.03 16.18
C ASP A 878 7.71 2.49 17.57
N LEU A 879 7.15 1.28 17.67
CA LEU A 879 6.79 0.69 18.96
C LEU A 879 8.05 0.42 19.82
N PRO A 880 8.00 0.62 21.14
CA PRO A 880 9.20 0.57 22.01
C PRO A 880 10.07 -0.69 21.89
N ASN A 881 9.45 -1.86 21.71
CA ASN A 881 10.15 -3.15 21.63
C ASN A 881 10.43 -3.63 20.19
N HIS A 882 10.09 -2.82 19.18
CA HIS A 882 10.43 -3.07 17.77
C HIS A 882 11.86 -2.58 17.47
N PRO A 883 12.53 -3.15 16.45
CA PRO A 883 13.85 -2.69 16.04
C PRO A 883 13.78 -1.22 15.58
N ILE A 884 14.79 -0.42 15.96
CA ILE A 884 14.96 0.92 15.43
C ILE A 884 15.24 0.84 13.93
N VAL A 885 14.47 1.61 13.16
CA VAL A 885 14.63 1.83 11.71
C VAL A 885 14.68 3.33 11.42
N GLY A 886 14.87 3.74 10.17
CA GLY A 886 14.95 5.18 9.84
C GLY A 886 16.23 5.85 10.37
N VAL A 887 17.28 5.06 10.57
CA VAL A 887 18.60 5.50 11.04
C VAL A 887 19.66 5.24 9.98
N SER A 888 20.54 6.20 9.80
CA SER A 888 21.71 6.05 8.95
C SER A 888 22.83 5.27 9.65
N TYR A 889 23.84 4.87 8.88
CA TYR A 889 25.05 4.28 9.44
C TYR A 889 25.76 5.20 10.45
N HIS A 890 25.76 6.51 10.19
CA HIS A 890 26.39 7.48 11.09
C HIS A 890 25.67 7.55 12.44
N GLU A 891 24.35 7.44 12.43
CA GLU A 891 23.51 7.41 13.64
C GLU A 891 23.73 6.11 14.43
N ALA A 892 23.72 4.96 13.75
CA ALA A 892 23.99 3.67 14.37
C ALA A 892 25.38 3.62 15.02
N ARG A 893 26.39 4.21 14.37
CA ARG A 893 27.75 4.33 14.91
C ARG A 893 27.80 5.26 16.12
N ALA A 894 27.15 6.43 16.04
CA ALA A 894 27.11 7.37 17.16
C ALA A 894 26.43 6.77 18.40
N PHE A 895 25.38 5.97 18.21
CA PHE A 895 24.74 5.21 19.28
C PHE A 895 25.71 4.21 19.93
N GLY A 896 26.46 3.45 19.11
CA GLY A 896 27.48 2.53 19.61
C GLY A 896 28.57 3.22 20.42
N ASP A 897 29.11 4.32 19.90
CA ASP A 897 30.15 5.12 20.56
C ASP A 897 29.63 5.74 21.88
N TRP A 898 28.38 6.24 21.90
CA TRP A 898 27.72 6.74 23.10
C TRP A 898 27.55 5.66 24.17
N LEU A 899 26.95 4.52 23.81
CA LEU A 899 26.73 3.41 24.74
C LEU A 899 28.05 2.85 25.26
N GLY A 900 29.06 2.77 24.40
CA GLY A 900 30.42 2.39 24.78
C GLY A 900 31.02 3.34 25.81
N SER A 901 30.84 4.65 25.65
CA SER A 901 31.30 5.64 26.62
C SER A 901 30.60 5.51 27.97
N LEU A 902 29.28 5.28 27.96
CA LEU A 902 28.46 5.13 29.15
C LEU A 902 28.87 3.90 29.97
N ARG A 903 29.21 2.81 29.28
CA ARG A 903 29.60 1.53 29.90
C ARG A 903 31.11 1.34 30.07
N ARG A 904 31.93 2.26 29.55
CA ARG A 904 33.39 2.11 29.44
C ARG A 904 33.80 0.83 28.71
N GLU A 905 33.04 0.47 27.68
CA GLU A 905 33.25 -0.69 26.82
C GLU A 905 33.46 -0.25 25.36
N ARG A 906 34.17 -1.05 24.56
CA ARG A 906 34.25 -0.80 23.10
C ARG A 906 33.04 -1.41 22.41
N VAL A 907 31.97 -0.64 22.34
CA VAL A 907 30.73 -1.01 21.64
C VAL A 907 30.74 -0.44 20.22
N ALA A 908 30.35 -1.25 19.24
CA ALA A 908 30.28 -0.84 17.84
C ALA A 908 29.20 -1.63 17.09
N ILE A 909 28.90 -1.22 15.87
CA ILE A 909 28.20 -2.07 14.89
C ILE A 909 29.16 -3.14 14.33
N PRO A 910 28.69 -4.36 14.03
CA PRO A 910 29.55 -5.45 13.58
C PRO A 910 30.06 -5.25 12.15
N THR A 911 31.21 -5.83 11.83
CA THR A 911 31.60 -6.00 10.43
C THR A 911 30.82 -7.13 9.77
N VAL A 912 30.83 -7.20 8.44
CA VAL A 912 30.18 -8.30 7.68
C VAL A 912 30.67 -9.67 8.16
N THR A 913 31.98 -9.83 8.34
CA THR A 913 32.54 -11.11 8.81
C THR A 913 32.16 -11.44 10.25
N GLN A 914 32.08 -10.45 11.14
CA GLN A 914 31.59 -10.65 12.51
C GLN A 914 30.10 -11.03 12.51
N TRP A 915 29.29 -10.34 11.71
CA TRP A 915 27.86 -10.65 11.57
C TRP A 915 27.65 -12.08 11.08
N MET A 916 28.35 -12.49 10.02
CA MET A 916 28.28 -13.85 9.50
C MET A 916 28.75 -14.91 10.51
N ALA A 917 29.80 -14.61 11.28
CA ALA A 917 30.29 -15.50 12.35
C ALA A 917 29.21 -15.76 13.40
N ALA A 918 28.40 -14.75 13.72
CA ALA A 918 27.38 -14.82 14.76
C ALA A 918 26.04 -15.39 14.25
N ALA A 919 25.67 -15.06 13.01
CA ALA A 919 24.39 -15.42 12.41
C ALA A 919 24.35 -16.83 11.81
N ARG A 920 25.47 -17.56 11.79
CA ARG A 920 25.55 -18.89 11.17
C ARG A 920 24.64 -19.94 11.83
N SER A 921 24.28 -20.96 11.06
CA SER A 921 23.62 -22.16 11.58
C SER A 921 24.62 -23.15 12.15
N ALA A 922 24.12 -24.22 12.75
CA ALA A 922 24.94 -25.35 13.19
C ALA A 922 25.61 -26.04 11.99
N ASP A 923 24.93 -26.09 10.85
CA ASP A 923 25.36 -26.77 9.63
C ASP A 923 26.34 -25.94 8.80
N GLY A 924 26.42 -24.63 9.04
CA GLY A 924 27.43 -23.77 8.45
C GLY A 924 26.97 -22.35 8.16
N PHE A 925 27.57 -21.76 7.14
CA PHE A 925 27.28 -20.39 6.70
C PHE A 925 26.30 -20.35 5.52
N ASP A 926 26.08 -21.49 4.87
CA ASP A 926 25.13 -21.63 3.78
C ASP A 926 23.72 -21.81 4.36
N GLY A 927 22.73 -21.12 3.79
CA GLY A 927 21.34 -21.16 4.25
C GLY A 927 20.93 -20.03 5.19
N TYR A 928 19.96 -20.33 6.06
CA TYR A 928 19.38 -19.45 7.08
C TYR A 928 20.14 -19.57 8.40
N PRO A 929 19.95 -18.64 9.35
CA PRO A 929 20.55 -18.75 10.68
C PRO A 929 20.26 -20.07 11.42
N TRP A 930 19.17 -20.74 11.05
CA TRP A 930 18.70 -22.00 11.66
C TRP A 930 18.84 -23.25 10.76
N GLY A 931 19.54 -23.16 9.62
CA GLY A 931 19.75 -24.29 8.69
C GLY A 931 19.26 -23.99 7.27
N ASP A 932 19.04 -25.03 6.47
CA ASP A 932 18.77 -24.87 5.02
C ASP A 932 17.30 -24.64 4.66
N ASP A 933 16.38 -25.07 5.53
CA ASP A 933 14.94 -25.02 5.24
C ASP A 933 14.30 -23.72 5.72
N PHE A 934 13.72 -22.99 4.78
CA PHE A 934 12.96 -21.78 5.08
C PHE A 934 11.67 -22.12 5.84
N SER A 935 11.35 -21.34 6.87
CA SER A 935 10.07 -21.44 7.58
C SER A 935 9.57 -20.06 7.99
N THR A 936 8.30 -19.77 7.70
CA THR A 936 7.62 -18.53 8.11
C THR A 936 7.49 -18.41 9.63
N THR A 937 7.58 -19.52 10.37
CA THR A 937 7.51 -19.55 11.84
C THR A 937 8.84 -19.21 12.51
N ARG A 938 9.92 -19.04 11.73
CA ARG A 938 11.28 -18.74 12.21
C ARG A 938 11.77 -17.35 11.81
N SER A 939 11.00 -16.60 11.03
CA SER A 939 11.45 -15.30 10.52
C SER A 939 10.27 -14.42 10.12
N ASN A 940 10.34 -13.14 10.49
CA ASN A 940 9.48 -12.12 9.90
C ASN A 940 10.02 -11.72 8.51
N SER A 941 9.42 -12.26 7.45
CA SER A 941 9.81 -12.03 6.05
C SER A 941 8.55 -11.77 5.21
N ARG A 942 8.68 -11.46 3.92
CA ARG A 942 7.51 -11.14 3.08
C ARG A 942 6.43 -12.24 3.08
N GLN A 943 6.82 -13.50 3.27
CA GLN A 943 5.91 -14.65 3.28
C GLN A 943 5.09 -14.81 4.56
N THR A 944 5.40 -14.07 5.63
CA THR A 944 4.52 -14.00 6.81
C THR A 944 3.33 -13.07 6.58
N ASP A 945 3.41 -12.22 5.54
CA ASP A 945 2.45 -11.15 5.23
C ASP A 945 2.20 -10.15 6.37
N ILE A 946 3.12 -10.08 7.35
CA ILE A 946 3.05 -9.10 8.45
C ILE A 946 3.30 -7.67 7.93
N ARG A 947 4.12 -7.53 6.87
CA ARG A 947 4.45 -6.28 6.14
C ARG A 947 4.96 -5.11 7.00
N THR A 948 5.36 -5.38 8.23
CA THR A 948 5.90 -4.40 9.18
C THR A 948 6.94 -5.07 10.08
N THR A 949 7.69 -4.29 10.86
CA THR A 949 8.55 -4.85 11.91
C THR A 949 7.72 -5.54 12.98
N THR A 950 8.31 -6.50 13.68
CA THR A 950 7.76 -7.12 14.89
C THR A 950 8.66 -6.82 16.07
N ALA A 951 8.11 -6.92 17.28
CA ALA A 951 8.91 -6.86 18.50
C ALA A 951 10.06 -7.87 18.41
N VAL A 952 11.27 -7.43 18.79
CA VAL A 952 12.48 -8.22 18.59
C VAL A 952 12.40 -9.54 19.37
N GLY A 953 12.98 -10.59 18.81
CA GLY A 953 13.14 -11.88 19.50
C GLY A 953 11.90 -12.74 19.64
N LEU A 954 10.79 -12.41 18.99
CA LEU A 954 9.56 -13.22 19.08
C LEU A 954 9.61 -14.50 18.23
N PHE A 955 10.43 -14.52 17.17
CA PHE A 955 10.68 -15.71 16.36
C PHE A 955 11.76 -16.59 17.01
N ALA A 956 11.51 -17.09 18.22
CA ALA A 956 12.50 -17.82 19.03
C ALA A 956 13.08 -19.06 18.30
N SER A 957 12.28 -19.72 17.46
CA SER A 957 12.70 -20.87 16.64
C SER A 957 13.63 -20.50 15.48
N GLY A 958 13.84 -19.21 15.22
CA GLY A 958 14.77 -18.67 14.23
C GLY A 958 16.15 -18.31 14.78
N ALA A 959 16.50 -18.81 15.96
CA ALA A 959 17.79 -18.54 16.57
C ALA A 959 18.96 -19.04 15.71
N SER A 960 20.04 -18.26 15.67
CA SER A 960 21.32 -18.72 15.14
C SER A 960 21.92 -19.82 16.02
N HIS A 961 22.99 -20.47 15.56
CA HIS A 961 23.72 -21.46 16.34
C HIS A 961 24.15 -20.98 17.74
N PHE A 962 24.41 -19.68 17.89
CA PHE A 962 24.82 -19.08 19.16
C PHE A 962 23.65 -18.46 19.93
N GLY A 963 22.41 -18.55 19.42
CA GLY A 963 21.23 -18.01 20.08
C GLY A 963 20.95 -16.54 19.77
N LEU A 964 21.48 -16.00 18.67
CA LEU A 964 21.08 -14.67 18.19
C LEU A 964 19.73 -14.78 17.50
N LEU A 965 18.87 -13.79 17.70
CA LEU A 965 17.52 -13.75 17.13
C LEU A 965 17.42 -12.64 16.09
N ASP A 966 16.46 -12.81 15.17
CA ASP A 966 16.19 -11.89 14.05
C ASP A 966 17.38 -11.70 13.09
N CYS A 967 18.34 -12.62 13.04
CA CYS A 967 19.41 -12.60 12.02
C CYS A 967 18.90 -12.95 10.61
N GLY A 968 17.67 -13.44 10.50
CA GLY A 968 16.98 -13.69 9.24
C GLY A 968 15.60 -13.04 9.29
N GLY A 969 15.40 -11.92 8.60
CA GLY A 969 14.17 -11.15 8.58
C GLY A 969 14.06 -10.09 9.69
N ASN A 970 12.84 -9.63 9.93
CA ASN A 970 12.48 -8.43 10.69
C ASN A 970 13.05 -7.15 10.04
N VAL A 971 14.35 -6.91 10.12
CA VAL A 971 15.01 -5.75 9.47
C VAL A 971 16.34 -6.15 8.86
N TRP A 972 16.71 -5.48 7.78
CA TRP A 972 18.10 -5.47 7.34
C TRP A 972 18.98 -4.85 8.42
N GLU A 973 20.22 -5.31 8.52
CA GLU A 973 21.14 -4.84 9.56
C GLU A 973 22.40 -4.21 9.00
N LEU A 974 22.64 -2.96 9.39
CA LEU A 974 23.84 -2.21 9.04
C LEU A 974 25.10 -2.90 9.56
N CYS A 975 26.03 -3.15 8.63
CA CYS A 975 27.36 -3.67 8.94
C CYS A 975 28.43 -2.64 8.60
N ALA A 976 29.47 -2.57 9.42
CA ALA A 976 30.70 -1.86 9.07
C ALA A 976 31.44 -2.62 7.95
N PRO A 977 32.13 -1.92 7.03
CA PRO A 977 33.01 -2.57 6.07
C PRO A 977 34.14 -3.34 6.78
N ASP A 978 34.48 -4.53 6.29
CA ASP A 978 35.60 -5.29 6.84
C ASP A 978 36.94 -4.53 6.67
N PRO A 979 37.92 -4.67 7.58
CA PRO A 979 39.22 -4.05 7.44
C PRO A 979 39.99 -4.48 6.16
N GLY A 980 40.81 -3.58 5.63
CA GLY A 980 41.70 -3.86 4.49
C GLY A 980 41.05 -3.76 3.11
N PRO A 981 41.66 -4.36 2.06
CA PRO A 981 41.22 -4.24 0.66
C PRO A 981 39.77 -4.69 0.41
N ARG A 982 39.22 -5.55 1.28
CA ARG A 982 37.83 -6.03 1.20
C ARG A 982 36.81 -4.97 1.57
N GLY A 983 37.07 -4.16 2.60
CA GLY A 983 36.27 -2.96 2.87
C GLY A 983 36.36 -1.91 1.76
N ALA A 984 37.44 -1.91 0.97
CA ALA A 984 37.57 -1.06 -0.20
C ALA A 984 36.73 -1.56 -1.39
N ALA A 985 36.54 -2.88 -1.55
CA ALA A 985 35.64 -3.46 -2.55
C ALA A 985 34.17 -3.08 -2.33
N TRP A 986 33.72 -3.00 -1.07
CA TRP A 986 32.38 -2.49 -0.73
C TRP A 986 32.21 -0.98 -1.00
N ARG A 987 33.31 -0.22 -1.00
CA ARG A 987 33.32 1.21 -1.37
C ARG A 987 33.42 1.43 -2.88
N GLY A 988 33.73 0.39 -3.65
CA GLY A 988 33.75 0.41 -5.12
C GLY A 988 32.36 0.10 -5.66
N GLY A 989 31.63 1.15 -6.05
CA GLY A 989 30.25 1.05 -6.48
C GLY A 989 29.97 -0.06 -7.49
N PHE A 990 28.87 -0.79 -7.27
CA PHE A 990 28.20 -1.55 -8.33
C PHE A 990 27.91 -0.60 -9.50
N ARG A 991 28.23 -1.04 -10.73
CA ARG A 991 28.23 -0.24 -11.97
C ARG A 991 26.99 0.66 -12.06
N GLY A 992 27.19 1.98 -12.20
CA GLY A 992 26.13 2.96 -12.48
C GLY A 992 25.82 3.98 -11.37
N LYS A 993 26.57 4.00 -10.26
CA LYS A 993 26.32 4.91 -9.12
C LYS A 993 27.40 6.01 -9.02
N SER A 994 26.99 7.20 -8.56
CA SER A 994 27.86 8.38 -8.43
C SER A 994 29.11 8.08 -7.58
N PRO A 995 30.32 8.48 -7.99
CA PRO A 995 31.54 8.33 -7.19
C PRO A 995 31.51 9.06 -5.84
N ALA A 996 30.55 9.97 -5.64
CA ALA A 996 30.40 10.74 -4.41
C ALA A 996 29.65 9.98 -3.29
N ASP A 997 28.89 8.93 -3.63
CA ASP A 997 28.04 8.21 -2.67
C ASP A 997 28.77 6.98 -2.12
N ARG A 998 28.89 6.91 -0.79
CA ARG A 998 29.44 5.73 -0.10
C ARG A 998 28.32 4.75 0.23
N TYR A 999 28.52 3.50 -0.16
CA TYR A 999 27.61 2.39 0.11
C TYR A 999 28.18 1.47 1.20
N LEU A 1000 27.29 0.90 1.99
CA LEU A 1000 27.61 0.05 3.13
C LEU A 1000 26.84 -1.26 3.07
N PRO A 1001 27.46 -2.36 3.51
CA PRO A 1001 26.82 -3.66 3.51
C PRO A 1001 25.70 -3.74 4.55
N ILE A 1002 24.62 -4.40 4.17
CA ILE A 1002 23.52 -4.78 5.06
C ILE A 1002 23.29 -6.29 4.99
N LYS A 1003 22.83 -6.88 6.10
CA LYS A 1003 22.66 -8.34 6.25
C LYS A 1003 21.30 -8.73 6.84
N GLY A 1004 20.90 -9.99 6.63
CA GLY A 1004 19.78 -10.63 7.32
C GLY A 1004 18.41 -10.54 6.64
N GLY A 1005 18.19 -9.61 5.73
CA GLY A 1005 16.87 -9.40 5.10
C GLY A 1005 15.83 -8.79 6.04
N SER A 1006 14.72 -8.30 5.51
CA SER A 1006 13.65 -7.66 6.30
C SER A 1006 12.29 -8.30 6.06
N PHE A 1007 11.27 -7.84 6.81
CA PHE A 1007 9.87 -8.21 6.58
C PHE A 1007 9.39 -7.90 5.15
N ALA A 1008 10.04 -6.99 4.42
CA ALA A 1008 9.67 -6.58 3.07
C ALA A 1008 10.24 -7.50 1.97
N HIS A 1009 11.13 -8.43 2.34
CA HIS A 1009 11.92 -9.22 1.39
C HIS A 1009 11.62 -10.72 1.46
N TYR A 1010 11.79 -11.39 0.32
CA TYR A 1010 11.51 -12.82 0.18
C TYR A 1010 12.57 -13.72 0.84
N TRP A 1011 12.25 -15.02 0.97
CA TRP A 1011 13.12 -16.05 1.58
C TRP A 1011 14.53 -16.11 1.00
N CYS A 1012 14.76 -15.67 -0.23
CA CYS A 1012 16.09 -15.65 -0.83
C CYS A 1012 16.99 -14.56 -0.21
N SER A 1013 16.40 -13.47 0.28
CA SER A 1013 17.12 -12.34 0.87
C SER A 1013 17.47 -12.53 2.33
N VAL A 1014 16.75 -13.39 3.07
CA VAL A 1014 16.96 -13.61 4.52
C VAL A 1014 18.05 -14.65 4.85
N LYS A 1015 18.83 -15.08 3.85
CA LYS A 1015 19.95 -16.00 4.03
C LYS A 1015 21.19 -15.30 4.55
N THR A 1016 22.01 -16.01 5.33
CA THR A 1016 23.21 -15.46 6.00
C THR A 1016 24.24 -14.88 5.02
N ARG A 1017 24.30 -15.43 3.79
CA ARG A 1017 25.26 -15.01 2.75
C ARG A 1017 24.74 -13.93 1.80
N THR A 1018 23.49 -13.52 1.90
CA THR A 1018 22.96 -12.49 1.00
C THR A 1018 23.70 -11.18 1.22
N ASP A 1019 24.15 -10.58 0.13
CA ASP A 1019 24.96 -9.37 0.10
C ASP A 1019 24.15 -8.24 -0.56
N VAL A 1020 23.74 -7.25 0.24
CA VAL A 1020 23.03 -6.05 -0.23
C VAL A 1020 23.75 -4.82 0.32
N THR A 1021 23.59 -3.69 -0.35
CA THR A 1021 24.19 -2.43 0.08
C THR A 1021 23.17 -1.29 0.14
N VAL A 1022 23.34 -0.40 1.10
CA VAL A 1022 22.56 0.84 1.27
C VAL A 1022 23.51 2.05 1.30
N ARG A 1023 23.07 3.27 0.96
CA ARG A 1023 23.97 4.44 1.12
C ARG A 1023 24.17 4.74 2.60
N GLU A 1024 25.33 5.26 2.97
CA GLU A 1024 25.66 5.56 4.37
C GLU A 1024 24.77 6.64 5.01
N THR A 1025 24.08 7.44 4.19
CA THR A 1025 23.15 8.49 4.61
C THR A 1025 21.68 8.11 4.53
N ASP A 1026 21.34 6.97 3.93
CA ASP A 1026 19.94 6.56 3.80
C ASP A 1026 19.38 6.17 5.17
N ARG A 1027 18.11 6.50 5.35
CA ARG A 1027 17.30 6.15 6.52
C ARG A 1027 16.11 5.39 5.97
N GLU A 1028 16.23 4.07 5.96
CA GLU A 1028 15.21 3.21 5.37
C GLU A 1028 14.31 2.64 6.46
N TRP A 1029 13.04 2.43 6.11
CA TRP A 1029 11.97 1.91 6.98
C TRP A 1029 12.11 0.43 7.32
N ASP A 1030 13.01 -0.29 6.66
CA ASP A 1030 13.28 -1.70 6.88
C ASP A 1030 14.76 -2.01 7.20
N VAL A 1031 15.56 -0.99 7.49
CA VAL A 1031 16.99 -1.10 7.87
C VAL A 1031 17.18 -0.62 9.31
N GLY A 1032 17.68 -1.52 10.16
CA GLY A 1032 18.12 -1.26 11.52
C GLY A 1032 19.56 -1.68 11.75
N PHE A 1033 19.93 -1.92 13.01
CA PHE A 1033 21.28 -2.37 13.36
C PHE A 1033 21.32 -3.14 14.68
N ARG A 1034 22.38 -3.92 14.86
CA ARG A 1034 22.73 -4.59 16.12
C ARG A 1034 24.14 -4.21 16.57
N LEU A 1035 24.48 -4.57 17.79
CA LEU A 1035 25.75 -4.16 18.40
C LEU A 1035 26.69 -5.34 18.64
N MET A 1036 27.97 -5.04 18.72
CA MET A 1036 29.02 -5.93 19.20
C MET A 1036 29.89 -5.22 20.24
N LYS A 1037 30.56 -5.99 21.09
CA LYS A 1037 31.71 -5.52 21.88
C LYS A 1037 32.86 -6.53 21.87
N GLN A 1038 34.09 -6.02 21.93
CA GLN A 1038 35.27 -6.88 22.06
C GLN A 1038 35.30 -7.53 23.46
N LEU A 1039 35.98 -8.67 23.57
CA LEU A 1039 36.24 -9.37 24.83
C LEU A 1039 37.08 -8.53 25.80
#